data_AF-A0A8J9ZWD4-F1
#
_entry.id   AF-A0A8J9ZWD4-F1
#
_cell.length_a   1.000
_cell.length_b   1.000
_cell.length_c   1.000
_cell.angle_alpha   90.00
_cell.angle_beta   90.00
_cell.angle_gamma   90.00
#
_symmetry.space_group_name_H-M   'P 1'
#
loop_
_entity.id
_entity.type
_entity.pdbx_description
1 polymer ?
#
loop_
_entity_poly.entity_id
_entity_poly.type
_entity_poly.pdbx_seq_one_letter_code
_entity_poly.pdbx_strand_id
1 'polypeptide(L)'
;MADSKSSSTVPKPGFFHLDLLNNNQQDVPPRHNGLHGRMELEKGPMESAMTNLLSVLEFHKIRGKGEARKLLEALTERDENNLNAIANKQFIYGQLMRAKDEMACRDRLQELLSDESDATTARNARCFAEQGYALLFVREDNKGTFGNKISQAISLLEKALDLVRDIDVVTEEERLVWKFYLGKCYGRSNQVRDQDKLPSARRMLIEVTKMNPRWEHSKFYIARAWAHLGDLESKCRERWTSYKSPDNLLEEILQTEEGHIGPQFGCYRKALEINPDDSEIYRRCGRSYMRREMYEEARQMLDKSIEMMPDSTSNWFAYHLRSDLNMRQYEQLVKDSPKGGALPSKQLLQRAKQDAHASWEGAMTPFNIYHLGKVCHRLAIHPVTNEVLNRDELGDALDNFAMALQVEDTFANPKIHAARGRSLEVAGEHEKATESYKRAVENDDATFTGNLAGVLRNLLKLYGSEDRHREHYIAELAFWINEGYKRYPDITRALQGCVFKFGNQMIQACQHLIDHGKFEVARICLGCFQRHNNFRYQRTAASMERKLPLVYDDRASGPDDMLSAQSKSDVRVNLPVAVEKPRHGQEFQYDFFVSHSSKDADWVDFALLPALEADLRFKGCVADRDFVPGKSVFDNIIYSIENSYKTLLILTPNFVTSEWCKYETEQALMESLKSKTGRVIPIMLHECDVPASVRTITYLDVSRDAIGSYDWLKLKKALEETPPTD
;
A
#
# COMPACT_ATOMS: atom_id res chain seq x y z
N MET A 1 44.92 9.14 -12.90
CA MET A 1 43.74 8.70 -13.69
C MET A 1 43.66 7.18 -13.64
N ALA A 2 43.25 6.66 -12.49
CA ALA A 2 42.85 5.30 -12.25
C ALA A 2 42.13 5.37 -10.90
N ASP A 3 40.80 5.21 -10.93
CA ASP A 3 39.93 4.85 -9.80
C ASP A 3 38.50 5.35 -10.08
N SER A 4 37.55 4.41 -9.98
CA SER A 4 36.06 4.55 -9.91
C SER A 4 35.20 3.76 -10.91
N LYS A 5 35.69 2.66 -11.51
CA LYS A 5 34.82 1.65 -12.15
C LYS A 5 35.07 0.25 -11.59
N SER A 6 34.73 0.01 -10.33
CA SER A 6 34.86 -1.31 -9.68
C SER A 6 33.62 -1.69 -8.84
N SER A 7 32.42 -1.57 -9.39
CA SER A 7 31.23 -2.24 -8.81
C SER A 7 30.84 -3.49 -9.62
N SER A 8 31.63 -4.55 -9.35
CA SER A 8 31.44 -6.00 -9.52
C SER A 8 30.75 -6.55 -10.78
N THR A 9 31.57 -7.00 -11.74
CA THR A 9 31.23 -8.02 -12.76
C THR A 9 30.99 -9.42 -12.18
N VAL A 10 31.37 -9.61 -10.91
CA VAL A 10 31.20 -10.85 -10.15
C VAL A 10 29.85 -10.82 -9.40
N PRO A 11 28.96 -11.79 -9.61
CA PRO A 11 27.67 -11.85 -8.93
C PRO A 11 27.81 -12.29 -7.47
N LYS A 12 26.85 -11.90 -6.63
CA LYS A 12 26.56 -12.58 -5.36
C LYS A 12 25.53 -13.69 -5.66
N PRO A 13 25.90 -14.97 -5.71
CA PRO A 13 24.96 -15.99 -6.17
C PRO A 13 23.90 -16.37 -5.13
N GLY A 14 22.84 -17.03 -5.59
CA GLY A 14 21.76 -17.57 -4.77
C GLY A 14 20.57 -16.63 -4.65
N PHE A 15 19.43 -17.15 -4.21
CA PHE A 15 18.14 -16.43 -4.20
C PHE A 15 17.70 -16.05 -2.77
N PHE A 16 18.24 -16.70 -1.74
CA PHE A 16 17.90 -16.40 -0.33
C PHE A 16 18.34 -15.00 0.14
N HIS A 17 19.23 -14.33 -0.59
CA HIS A 17 19.61 -12.94 -0.31
C HIS A 17 18.71 -11.93 -1.05
N LEU A 18 17.89 -12.40 -1.99
CA LEU A 18 16.94 -11.56 -2.72
C LEU A 18 15.66 -11.45 -1.90
N ASP A 19 15.06 -10.26 -1.88
CA ASP A 19 13.77 -10.02 -1.23
C ASP A 19 12.62 -10.61 -2.07
N LEU A 20 12.56 -11.94 -2.16
CA LEU A 20 11.63 -12.69 -3.01
C LEU A 20 10.31 -13.01 -2.31
N LEU A 21 10.32 -13.14 -0.99
CA LEU A 21 9.16 -13.51 -0.17
C LEU A 21 8.81 -12.36 0.76
N ASN A 22 7.51 -12.07 0.89
CA ASN A 22 7.03 -11.26 2.00
C ASN A 22 7.08 -12.13 3.26
N ASN A 23 7.14 -11.53 4.45
CA ASN A 23 7.25 -12.24 5.73
C ASN A 23 6.09 -13.23 6.02
N ASN A 24 5.06 -13.26 5.18
CA ASN A 24 3.89 -14.10 5.33
C ASN A 24 4.01 -15.43 4.56
N GLN A 25 4.13 -16.54 5.29
CA GLN A 25 4.23 -17.90 4.72
C GLN A 25 2.97 -18.34 3.94
N GLN A 26 1.83 -17.65 4.10
CA GLN A 26 0.59 -17.96 3.41
C GLN A 26 0.64 -17.70 1.89
N ASP A 27 1.56 -16.85 1.43
CA ASP A 27 1.72 -16.55 -0.01
C ASP A 27 2.54 -17.59 -0.77
N VAL A 28 3.21 -18.50 -0.07
CA VAL A 28 4.12 -19.48 -0.68
C VAL A 28 3.37 -20.50 -1.55
N PRO A 29 2.26 -21.15 -1.12
CA PRO A 29 1.58 -22.17 -1.92
C PRO A 29 0.99 -21.65 -3.25
N PRO A 30 0.28 -20.51 -3.31
CA PRO A 30 -0.21 -19.97 -4.59
C PRO A 30 0.92 -19.63 -5.56
N ARG A 31 2.04 -19.10 -5.07
CA ARG A 31 3.22 -18.79 -5.90
C ARG A 31 3.90 -20.04 -6.41
N HIS A 32 3.99 -21.07 -5.58
CA HIS A 32 4.50 -22.38 -5.96
C HIS A 32 3.68 -22.96 -7.12
N ASN A 33 2.36 -23.01 -6.98
CA ASN A 33 1.47 -23.59 -7.99
C ASN A 33 1.51 -22.81 -9.30
N GLY A 34 1.50 -21.47 -9.22
CA GLY A 34 1.61 -20.61 -10.41
C GLY A 34 2.96 -20.76 -11.13
N LEU A 35 4.06 -20.98 -10.40
CA LEU A 35 5.37 -21.24 -11.00
C LEU A 35 5.41 -22.62 -11.66
N HIS A 36 4.82 -23.64 -11.03
CA HIS A 36 4.73 -24.99 -11.58
C HIS A 36 3.97 -25.00 -12.91
N GLY A 37 2.77 -24.39 -12.96
CA GLY A 37 2.00 -24.30 -14.21
C GLY A 37 2.74 -23.53 -15.31
N ARG A 38 3.60 -22.56 -14.94
CA ARG A 38 4.44 -21.85 -15.91
C ARG A 38 5.57 -22.73 -16.47
N MET A 39 6.18 -23.58 -15.65
CA MET A 39 7.24 -24.50 -16.10
C MET A 39 6.73 -25.53 -17.11
N GLU A 40 5.42 -25.79 -17.16
CA GLU A 40 4.80 -26.64 -18.18
C GLU A 40 4.70 -25.93 -19.54
N LEU A 41 4.55 -24.60 -19.54
CA LEU A 41 4.33 -23.78 -20.73
C LEU A 41 5.61 -23.14 -21.28
N GLU A 42 6.53 -22.75 -20.39
CA GLU A 42 7.78 -22.07 -20.72
C GLU A 42 8.96 -23.03 -20.56
N LYS A 43 9.64 -23.33 -21.67
CA LYS A 43 10.88 -24.11 -21.70
C LYS A 43 12.04 -23.29 -22.25
N GLY A 44 13.26 -23.74 -21.97
CA GLY A 44 14.50 -23.12 -22.46
C GLY A 44 15.34 -22.40 -21.39
N PRO A 45 16.05 -21.30 -21.72
CA PRO A 45 17.15 -20.76 -20.90
C PRO A 45 16.80 -20.32 -19.47
N MET A 46 15.52 -20.14 -19.14
CA MET A 46 15.06 -19.72 -17.80
C MET A 46 14.58 -20.89 -16.93
N GLU A 47 14.68 -22.14 -17.39
CA GLU A 47 14.30 -23.32 -16.60
C GLU A 47 15.10 -23.44 -15.30
N SER A 48 16.39 -23.11 -15.32
CA SER A 48 17.24 -23.06 -14.13
C SER A 48 16.78 -21.96 -13.16
N ALA A 49 16.41 -20.78 -13.66
CA ALA A 49 15.84 -19.69 -12.85
C ALA A 49 14.54 -20.12 -12.16
N MET A 50 13.64 -20.77 -12.90
CA MET A 50 12.38 -21.30 -12.37
C MET A 50 12.61 -22.39 -11.32
N THR A 51 13.54 -23.30 -11.57
CA THR A 51 13.89 -24.38 -10.62
C THR A 51 14.53 -23.82 -9.35
N ASN A 52 15.43 -22.84 -9.46
CA ASN A 52 16.02 -22.13 -8.34
C ASN A 52 14.95 -21.42 -7.51
N LEU A 53 14.02 -20.70 -8.15
CA LEU A 53 12.92 -20.04 -7.46
C LEU A 53 11.97 -21.04 -6.79
N LEU A 54 11.65 -22.15 -7.45
CA LEU A 54 10.80 -23.20 -6.91
C LEU A 54 11.43 -23.83 -5.66
N SER A 55 12.75 -24.00 -5.64
CA SER A 55 13.47 -24.51 -4.46
C SER A 55 13.35 -23.58 -3.25
N VAL A 56 13.37 -22.25 -3.46
CA VAL A 56 13.14 -21.27 -2.39
C VAL A 56 11.71 -21.36 -1.87
N LEU A 57 10.73 -21.48 -2.76
CA LEU A 57 9.32 -21.64 -2.37
C LEU A 57 9.10 -22.94 -1.58
N GLU A 58 9.67 -24.06 -2.03
CA GLU A 58 9.59 -25.34 -1.33
C GLU A 58 10.32 -25.33 0.03
N PHE A 59 11.41 -24.57 0.15
CA PHE A 59 12.12 -24.41 1.43
C PHE A 59 11.24 -23.71 2.48
N HIS A 60 10.49 -22.68 2.08
CA HIS A 60 9.62 -21.93 2.99
C HIS A 60 8.23 -22.55 3.20
N LYS A 61 7.92 -23.66 2.54
CA LYS A 61 6.65 -24.38 2.68
C LYS A 61 6.67 -25.19 4.00
N ILE A 62 5.62 -25.03 4.82
CA ILE A 62 5.43 -25.66 6.14
C ILE A 62 5.59 -27.21 6.12
N ARG A 63 5.54 -27.86 4.94
CA ARG A 63 5.69 -29.31 4.76
C ARG A 63 6.69 -29.69 3.66
N GLY A 64 7.76 -28.91 3.45
CA GLY A 64 8.68 -29.06 2.32
C GLY A 64 9.47 -30.38 2.21
N LYS A 65 9.41 -31.31 3.19
CA LYS A 65 9.94 -32.71 3.16
C LYS A 65 11.31 -32.96 2.48
N GLY A 66 12.17 -31.94 2.36
CA GLY A 66 13.45 -32.01 1.63
C GLY A 66 13.34 -31.89 0.10
N GLU A 67 12.19 -31.53 -0.46
CA GLU A 67 11.98 -31.34 -1.91
C GLU A 67 12.84 -30.21 -2.48
N ALA A 68 12.99 -29.10 -1.77
CA ALA A 68 13.89 -28.00 -2.16
C ALA A 68 15.32 -28.49 -2.45
N ARG A 69 15.83 -29.40 -1.60
CA ARG A 69 17.15 -30.01 -1.77
C ARG A 69 17.19 -30.90 -3.01
N LYS A 70 16.17 -31.73 -3.24
CA LYS A 70 16.11 -32.63 -4.41
C LYS A 70 16.08 -31.86 -5.73
N LEU A 71 15.30 -30.77 -5.79
CA LEU A 71 15.25 -29.88 -6.95
C LEU A 71 16.63 -29.33 -7.30
N LEU A 72 17.36 -28.86 -6.29
CA LEU A 72 18.70 -28.30 -6.47
C LEU A 72 19.75 -29.38 -6.78
N GLU A 73 19.66 -30.56 -6.18
CA GLU A 73 20.51 -31.71 -6.51
C GLU A 73 20.34 -32.08 -7.98
N ALA A 74 19.11 -32.28 -8.44
CA ALA A 74 18.79 -32.59 -9.84
C ALA A 74 19.15 -31.46 -10.82
N LEU A 75 19.15 -30.20 -10.38
CA LEU A 75 19.64 -29.08 -11.20
C LEU A 75 21.17 -29.12 -11.32
N THR A 76 21.89 -29.31 -10.22
CA THR A 76 23.36 -29.40 -10.24
C THR A 76 23.90 -30.66 -10.90
N GLU A 77 23.10 -31.73 -11.00
CA GLU A 77 23.44 -32.91 -11.83
C GLU A 77 23.38 -32.60 -13.33
N ARG A 78 22.50 -31.68 -13.74
CA ARG A 78 22.36 -31.25 -15.15
C ARG A 78 23.30 -30.10 -15.52
N ASP A 79 23.53 -29.19 -14.58
CA ASP A 79 24.43 -28.04 -14.71
C ASP A 79 25.23 -27.87 -13.41
N GLU A 80 26.39 -28.52 -13.36
CA GLU A 80 27.31 -28.48 -12.21
C GLU A 80 27.93 -27.11 -11.95
N ASN A 81 27.77 -26.16 -12.88
CA ASN A 81 28.35 -24.82 -12.83
C ASN A 81 27.31 -23.73 -12.55
N ASN A 82 26.06 -24.10 -12.24
CA ASN A 82 25.01 -23.14 -11.91
C ASN A 82 25.27 -22.46 -10.55
N LEU A 83 25.79 -21.23 -10.59
CA LEU A 83 26.18 -20.48 -9.39
C LEU A 83 25.01 -20.29 -8.41
N ASN A 84 23.81 -19.99 -8.91
CA ASN A 84 22.64 -19.78 -8.05
C ASN A 84 22.22 -21.08 -7.36
N ALA A 85 22.24 -22.21 -8.06
CA ALA A 85 21.89 -23.51 -7.50
C ALA A 85 22.87 -23.93 -6.39
N ILE A 86 24.18 -23.77 -6.62
CA ILE A 86 25.21 -24.12 -5.63
C ILE A 86 25.09 -23.23 -4.38
N ALA A 87 24.85 -21.93 -4.55
CA ALA A 87 24.65 -21.02 -3.41
C ALA A 87 23.34 -21.29 -2.65
N ASN A 88 22.26 -21.65 -3.35
CA ASN A 88 21.02 -22.09 -2.71
C ASN A 88 21.24 -23.39 -1.92
N LYS A 89 21.99 -24.36 -2.45
CA LYS A 89 22.38 -25.59 -1.74
C LYS A 89 23.21 -25.28 -0.51
N GLN A 90 24.22 -24.41 -0.64
CA GLN A 90 25.05 -23.97 0.49
C GLN A 90 24.17 -23.42 1.63
N PHE A 91 23.25 -22.49 1.32
CA PHE A 91 22.34 -21.93 2.32
C PHE A 91 21.50 -23.02 3.00
N ILE A 92 20.84 -23.87 2.22
CA ILE A 92 19.97 -24.93 2.77
C ILE A 92 20.76 -25.93 3.61
N TYR A 93 21.95 -26.37 3.17
CA TYR A 93 22.78 -27.28 3.95
C TYR A 93 23.24 -26.66 5.28
N GLY A 94 23.54 -25.35 5.30
CA GLY A 94 23.81 -24.62 6.54
C GLY A 94 22.62 -24.64 7.50
N GLN A 95 21.39 -24.39 7.01
CA GLN A 95 20.17 -24.47 7.83
C GLN A 95 19.88 -25.90 8.35
N LEU A 96 20.34 -26.92 7.62
CA LEU A 96 20.23 -28.33 8.01
C LEU A 96 21.43 -28.82 8.86
N MET A 97 22.36 -27.94 9.23
CA MET A 97 23.57 -28.27 10.00
C MET A 97 24.46 -29.34 9.32
N ARG A 98 24.42 -29.43 7.98
CA ARG A 98 25.23 -30.35 7.17
C ARG A 98 26.56 -29.71 6.78
N ALA A 99 27.43 -29.48 7.77
CA ALA A 99 28.66 -28.69 7.60
C ALA A 99 29.58 -29.17 6.46
N LYS A 100 29.70 -30.48 6.24
CA LYS A 100 30.53 -31.04 5.16
C LYS A 100 30.00 -30.67 3.76
N ASP A 101 28.69 -30.76 3.57
CA ASP A 101 28.06 -30.46 2.29
C ASP A 101 28.00 -28.95 2.03
N GLU A 102 27.78 -28.16 3.09
CA GLU A 102 27.87 -26.71 3.02
C GLU A 102 29.29 -26.26 2.59
N MET A 103 30.33 -26.84 3.22
CA MET A 103 31.73 -26.54 2.90
C MET A 103 32.06 -26.92 1.46
N ALA A 104 31.64 -28.10 0.99
CA ALA A 104 31.82 -28.51 -0.39
C ALA A 104 31.18 -27.53 -1.40
N CYS A 105 29.98 -27.02 -1.10
CA CYS A 105 29.34 -26.00 -1.94
C CYS A 105 30.12 -24.67 -1.92
N ARG A 106 30.62 -24.27 -0.74
CA ARG A 106 31.42 -23.05 -0.57
C ARG A 106 32.72 -23.11 -1.36
N ASP A 107 33.46 -24.22 -1.25
CA ASP A 107 34.72 -24.42 -1.96
C ASP A 107 34.49 -24.41 -3.48
N ARG A 108 33.42 -25.07 -3.95
CA ARG A 108 33.04 -25.05 -5.36
C ARG A 108 32.67 -23.66 -5.87
N LEU A 109 31.95 -22.86 -5.08
CA LEU A 109 31.65 -21.47 -5.43
C LEU A 109 32.91 -20.62 -5.51
N GLN A 110 33.84 -20.81 -4.57
CA GLN A 110 35.11 -20.09 -4.58
C GLN A 110 35.94 -20.43 -5.82
N GLU A 111 36.03 -21.72 -6.17
CA GLU A 111 36.69 -22.19 -7.40
C GLU A 111 36.08 -21.51 -8.64
N LEU A 112 34.77 -21.62 -8.82
CA LEU A 112 34.08 -21.07 -10.00
C LEU A 112 34.18 -19.54 -10.07
N LEU A 113 34.09 -18.82 -8.94
CA LEU A 113 34.17 -17.35 -8.94
C LEU A 113 35.60 -16.83 -9.15
N SER A 114 36.62 -17.68 -8.98
CA SER A 114 38.02 -17.34 -9.19
C SER A 114 38.53 -17.54 -10.62
N ASP A 115 37.75 -18.23 -11.46
CA ASP A 115 38.06 -18.47 -12.87
C ASP A 115 37.83 -17.20 -13.72
N GLU A 116 38.81 -16.76 -14.52
CA GLU A 116 38.73 -15.55 -15.36
C GLU A 116 38.45 -15.83 -16.85
N SER A 117 38.04 -17.06 -17.19
CA SER A 117 37.74 -17.44 -18.57
C SER A 117 36.46 -16.78 -19.14
N ASP A 118 36.32 -16.78 -20.47
CA ASP A 118 35.07 -16.38 -21.14
C ASP A 118 33.88 -17.24 -20.69
N ALA A 119 34.13 -18.50 -20.30
CA ALA A 119 33.13 -19.38 -19.71
C ALA A 119 32.65 -18.85 -18.35
N THR A 120 33.51 -18.23 -17.54
CA THR A 120 33.08 -17.52 -16.33
C THR A 120 32.20 -16.33 -16.67
N THR A 121 32.54 -15.54 -17.69
CA THR A 121 31.71 -14.39 -18.08
C THR A 121 30.29 -14.82 -18.45
N ALA A 122 30.15 -15.89 -19.24
CA ALA A 122 28.85 -16.48 -19.55
C ALA A 122 28.10 -16.95 -18.29
N ARG A 123 28.80 -17.62 -17.37
CA ARG A 123 28.26 -18.14 -16.12
C ARG A 123 27.76 -17.03 -15.19
N ASN A 124 28.53 -15.94 -15.07
CA ASN A 124 28.17 -14.77 -14.29
C ASN A 124 26.97 -14.04 -14.89
N ALA A 125 26.91 -13.92 -16.22
CA ALA A 125 25.77 -13.35 -16.91
C ALA A 125 24.49 -14.15 -16.70
N ARG A 126 24.54 -15.49 -16.81
CA ARG A 126 23.41 -16.38 -16.49
C ARG A 126 22.96 -16.20 -15.04
N CYS A 127 23.90 -16.13 -14.10
CA CYS A 127 23.60 -15.90 -12.69
C CYS A 127 22.75 -14.63 -12.48
N PHE A 128 23.16 -13.50 -13.08
CA PHE A 128 22.41 -12.25 -13.02
C PHE A 128 21.05 -12.34 -13.73
N ALA A 129 20.98 -12.98 -14.91
CA ALA A 129 19.76 -13.11 -15.68
C ALA A 129 18.68 -13.92 -14.92
N GLU A 130 19.08 -15.03 -14.28
CA GLU A 130 18.19 -15.84 -13.45
C GLU A 130 17.68 -15.06 -12.22
N GLN A 131 18.53 -14.27 -11.56
CA GLN A 131 18.13 -13.42 -10.43
C GLN A 131 17.15 -12.32 -10.87
N GLY A 132 17.42 -11.69 -12.02
CA GLY A 132 16.52 -10.70 -12.61
C GLY A 132 15.15 -11.29 -12.95
N TYR A 133 15.11 -12.52 -13.49
CA TYR A 133 13.87 -13.26 -13.70
C TYR A 133 13.10 -13.49 -12.39
N ALA A 134 13.79 -13.95 -11.33
CA ALA A 134 13.15 -14.28 -10.06
C ALA A 134 12.45 -13.07 -9.43
N LEU A 135 13.06 -11.89 -9.50
CA LEU A 135 12.47 -10.63 -9.00
C LEU A 135 11.23 -10.19 -9.79
N LEU A 136 11.16 -10.51 -11.09
CA LEU A 136 9.97 -10.23 -11.92
C LEU A 136 8.77 -11.12 -11.57
N PHE A 137 9.02 -12.29 -10.96
CA PHE A 137 7.99 -13.25 -10.55
C PHE A 137 7.31 -12.90 -9.21
N VAL A 138 7.78 -11.87 -8.51
CA VAL A 138 7.14 -11.40 -7.26
C VAL A 138 5.81 -10.69 -7.58
N ARG A 139 4.75 -10.99 -6.80
CA ARG A 139 3.39 -10.45 -7.01
C ARG A 139 3.31 -8.93 -6.75
N GLU A 140 2.32 -8.30 -7.37
CA GLU A 140 2.01 -6.85 -7.26
C GLU A 140 1.28 -6.56 -5.93
N ASP A 141 1.91 -6.82 -4.79
CA ASP A 141 1.21 -6.71 -3.50
C ASP A 141 1.28 -5.29 -2.91
N ASN A 142 2.37 -4.55 -3.18
CA ASN A 142 2.51 -3.15 -2.81
C ASN A 142 3.24 -2.34 -3.90
N LYS A 143 2.67 -1.21 -4.33
CA LYS A 143 3.24 -0.36 -5.39
C LYS A 143 4.65 0.15 -5.08
N GLY A 144 4.96 0.40 -3.80
CA GLY A 144 6.27 0.89 -3.37
C GLY A 144 7.37 -0.17 -3.50
N THR A 145 7.12 -1.38 -3.00
CA THR A 145 8.09 -2.48 -3.07
C THR A 145 8.21 -3.05 -4.49
N PHE A 146 7.11 -3.09 -5.25
CA PHE A 146 7.11 -3.55 -6.63
C PHE A 146 8.00 -2.68 -7.54
N GLY A 147 7.93 -1.35 -7.41
CA GLY A 147 8.79 -0.44 -8.18
C GLY A 147 10.29 -0.67 -7.93
N ASN A 148 10.65 -0.96 -6.69
CA ASN A 148 12.03 -1.28 -6.31
C ASN A 148 12.48 -2.63 -6.87
N LYS A 149 11.63 -3.67 -6.78
CA LYS A 149 11.92 -5.01 -7.33
C LYS A 149 12.08 -4.98 -8.85
N ILE A 150 11.24 -4.23 -9.57
CA ILE A 150 11.39 -4.01 -11.02
C ILE A 150 12.70 -3.28 -11.34
N SER A 151 13.07 -2.26 -10.57
CA SER A 151 14.35 -1.55 -10.76
C SER A 151 15.56 -2.46 -10.54
N GLN A 152 15.52 -3.33 -9.53
CA GLN A 152 16.57 -4.33 -9.29
C GLN A 152 16.64 -5.36 -10.42
N ALA A 153 15.49 -5.88 -10.88
CA ALA A 153 15.43 -6.82 -11.99
C ALA A 153 16.02 -6.23 -13.28
N ILE A 154 15.70 -4.95 -13.58
CA ILE A 154 16.30 -4.20 -14.70
C ILE A 154 17.82 -4.20 -14.57
N SER A 155 18.35 -3.78 -13.43
CA SER A 155 19.80 -3.66 -13.22
C SER A 155 20.53 -4.99 -13.41
N LEU A 156 19.94 -6.10 -12.94
CA LEU A 156 20.54 -7.43 -13.09
C LEU A 156 20.52 -7.91 -14.55
N LEU A 157 19.41 -7.72 -15.26
CA LEU A 157 19.29 -8.11 -16.67
C LEU A 157 20.17 -7.26 -17.60
N GLU A 158 20.31 -5.96 -17.32
CA GLU A 158 21.25 -5.07 -18.02
C GLU A 158 22.69 -5.56 -17.81
N LYS A 159 23.09 -5.86 -16.57
CA LYS A 159 24.41 -6.44 -16.28
C LYS A 159 24.66 -7.75 -17.01
N ALA A 160 23.66 -8.64 -17.06
CA ALA A 160 23.79 -9.90 -17.78
C ALA A 160 24.07 -9.69 -19.27
N LEU A 161 23.33 -8.79 -19.92
CA LEU A 161 23.52 -8.47 -21.34
C LEU A 161 24.83 -7.73 -21.62
N ASP A 162 25.23 -6.81 -20.74
CA ASP A 162 26.47 -6.05 -20.88
C ASP A 162 27.71 -6.96 -20.81
N LEU A 163 27.70 -7.97 -19.93
CA LEU A 163 28.80 -8.93 -19.79
C LEU A 163 29.05 -9.75 -21.06
N VAL A 164 27.98 -10.08 -21.80
CA VAL A 164 28.07 -10.95 -22.99
C VAL A 164 27.96 -10.17 -24.30
N ARG A 165 28.01 -8.83 -24.24
CA ARG A 165 27.83 -7.98 -25.42
C ARG A 165 28.87 -8.26 -26.51
N ASP A 166 30.11 -8.45 -26.08
CA ASP A 166 31.28 -8.53 -26.95
C ASP A 166 31.86 -9.96 -27.04
N ILE A 167 31.13 -10.98 -26.53
CA ILE A 167 31.62 -12.37 -26.42
C ILE A 167 30.55 -13.36 -26.92
N ASP A 168 30.95 -14.30 -27.77
CA ASP A 168 30.05 -15.28 -28.41
C ASP A 168 29.95 -16.62 -27.64
N VAL A 169 29.90 -16.54 -26.31
CA VAL A 169 29.79 -17.70 -25.41
C VAL A 169 28.36 -18.04 -25.00
N VAL A 170 27.41 -17.19 -25.38
CA VAL A 170 25.97 -17.33 -25.13
C VAL A 170 25.27 -17.31 -26.49
N THR A 171 24.33 -18.23 -26.70
CA THR A 171 23.57 -18.30 -27.95
C THR A 171 22.74 -17.04 -28.18
N GLU A 172 22.46 -16.71 -29.44
CA GLU A 172 21.61 -15.56 -29.75
C GLU A 172 20.20 -15.73 -29.16
N GLU A 173 19.64 -16.94 -29.21
CA GLU A 173 18.35 -17.26 -28.61
C GLU A 173 18.33 -16.99 -27.10
N GLU A 174 19.40 -17.36 -26.38
CA GLU A 174 19.54 -17.10 -24.95
C GLU A 174 19.61 -15.59 -24.66
N ARG A 175 20.38 -14.82 -25.43
CA ARG A 175 20.42 -13.34 -25.31
C ARG A 175 19.04 -12.72 -25.58
N LEU A 176 18.31 -13.21 -26.59
CA LEU A 176 16.96 -12.74 -26.90
C LEU A 176 15.97 -13.05 -25.77
N VAL A 177 16.07 -14.21 -25.11
CA VAL A 177 15.25 -14.51 -23.92
C VAL A 177 15.51 -13.52 -22.79
N TRP A 178 16.76 -13.10 -22.57
CA TRP A 178 17.07 -12.09 -21.55
C TRP A 178 16.51 -10.72 -21.94
N LYS A 179 16.63 -10.32 -23.20
CA LYS A 179 16.02 -9.10 -23.76
C LYS A 179 14.49 -9.11 -23.64
N PHE A 180 13.85 -10.26 -23.83
CA PHE A 180 12.40 -10.42 -23.62
C PHE A 180 12.00 -10.04 -22.19
N TYR A 181 12.73 -10.55 -21.18
CA TYR A 181 12.46 -10.22 -19.78
C TYR A 181 12.78 -8.76 -19.45
N LEU A 182 13.88 -8.22 -19.96
CA LEU A 182 14.24 -6.82 -19.77
C LEU A 182 13.18 -5.89 -20.39
N GLY A 183 12.72 -6.19 -21.61
CA GLY A 183 11.65 -5.47 -22.29
C GLY A 183 10.35 -5.48 -21.47
N LYS A 184 9.99 -6.60 -20.84
CA LYS A 184 8.85 -6.68 -19.91
C LYS A 184 9.04 -5.79 -18.69
N CYS A 185 10.23 -5.77 -18.10
CA CYS A 185 10.54 -4.91 -16.95
C CYS A 185 10.43 -3.43 -17.30
N TYR A 186 11.05 -3.00 -18.41
CA TYR A 186 10.93 -1.62 -18.89
C TYR A 186 9.48 -1.24 -19.19
N GLY A 187 8.70 -2.12 -19.81
CA GLY A 187 7.27 -1.89 -20.05
C GLY A 187 6.42 -1.79 -18.78
N ARG A 188 6.90 -2.30 -17.64
CA ARG A 188 6.24 -2.22 -16.31
C ARG A 188 6.73 -1.06 -15.45
N SER A 189 7.87 -0.44 -15.77
CA SER A 189 8.41 0.67 -15.00
C SER A 189 7.50 1.91 -15.09
N ASN A 190 6.97 2.35 -13.95
CA ASN A 190 6.15 3.56 -13.85
C ASN A 190 6.98 4.82 -13.53
N GLN A 191 8.31 4.74 -13.51
CA GLN A 191 9.14 5.91 -13.18
C GLN A 191 8.92 7.01 -14.22
N VAL A 192 8.38 8.14 -13.75
CA VAL A 192 7.91 9.28 -14.54
C VAL A 192 9.05 9.95 -15.34
N ARG A 193 10.33 9.69 -14.99
CA ARG A 193 11.50 10.37 -15.54
C ARG A 193 12.13 9.75 -16.78
N ASP A 194 11.87 8.48 -17.13
CA ASP A 194 12.55 7.85 -18.28
C ASP A 194 11.67 7.85 -19.53
N GLN A 195 11.75 8.93 -20.32
CA GLN A 195 11.26 8.92 -21.71
C GLN A 195 11.98 7.85 -22.57
N ASP A 196 13.12 7.32 -22.11
CA ASP A 196 14.01 6.43 -22.86
C ASP A 196 13.68 4.92 -22.72
N LYS A 197 12.93 4.50 -21.68
CA LYS A 197 12.72 3.06 -21.40
C LYS A 197 11.66 2.39 -22.27
N LEU A 198 10.55 3.07 -22.61
CA LEU A 198 9.50 2.48 -23.46
C LEU A 198 9.97 2.24 -24.91
N PRO A 199 10.68 3.17 -25.57
CA PRO A 199 11.29 2.91 -26.88
C PRO A 199 12.29 1.75 -26.85
N SER A 200 13.09 1.65 -25.78
CA SER A 200 14.06 0.57 -25.59
C SER A 200 13.38 -0.79 -25.40
N ALA A 201 12.30 -0.84 -24.59
CA ALA A 201 11.48 -2.03 -24.42
C ALA A 201 10.93 -2.53 -25.76
N ARG A 202 10.38 -1.61 -26.57
CA ARG A 202 9.84 -1.92 -27.89
C ARG A 202 10.90 -2.51 -28.81
N ARG A 203 12.09 -1.89 -28.87
CA ARG A 203 13.20 -2.37 -29.71
C ARG A 203 13.59 -3.80 -29.35
N MET A 204 13.80 -4.07 -28.06
CA MET A 204 14.12 -5.41 -27.58
C MET A 204 13.04 -6.44 -27.91
N LEU A 205 11.76 -6.09 -27.73
CA LEU A 205 10.66 -7.00 -28.04
C LEU A 205 10.56 -7.27 -29.55
N ILE A 206 10.81 -6.28 -30.42
CA ILE A 206 10.89 -6.47 -31.89
C ILE A 206 12.08 -7.36 -32.28
N GLU A 207 13.21 -7.30 -31.55
CA GLU A 207 14.31 -8.24 -31.79
C GLU A 207 13.89 -9.68 -31.43
N VAL A 208 13.13 -9.85 -30.34
CA VAL A 208 12.61 -11.17 -29.92
C VAL A 208 11.59 -11.73 -30.91
N THR A 209 10.79 -10.90 -31.59
CA THR A 209 9.87 -11.40 -32.63
C THR A 209 10.59 -11.98 -33.85
N LYS A 210 11.88 -11.65 -34.02
CA LYS A 210 12.75 -12.16 -35.10
C LYS A 210 13.56 -13.39 -34.69
N MET A 211 13.33 -13.93 -33.50
CA MET A 211 13.93 -15.17 -33.02
C MET A 211 13.72 -16.30 -34.04
N ASN A 212 14.71 -17.19 -34.19
CA ASN A 212 14.67 -18.30 -35.12
C ASN A 212 13.43 -19.19 -34.88
N PRO A 213 12.44 -19.26 -35.80
CA PRO A 213 11.22 -20.03 -35.60
C PRO A 213 11.43 -21.55 -35.53
N ARG A 214 12.62 -22.03 -35.95
CA ARG A 214 12.98 -23.46 -35.85
C ARG A 214 13.52 -23.83 -34.48
N TRP A 215 13.89 -22.87 -33.65
CA TRP A 215 14.29 -23.15 -32.28
C TRP A 215 13.07 -23.62 -31.49
N GLU A 216 13.22 -24.74 -30.76
CA GLU A 216 12.11 -25.50 -30.15
C GLU A 216 11.20 -24.63 -29.26
N HIS A 217 11.77 -23.62 -28.59
CA HIS A 217 11.04 -22.77 -27.63
C HIS A 217 10.57 -21.43 -28.23
N SER A 218 10.89 -21.16 -29.49
CA SER A 218 10.64 -19.86 -30.14
C SER A 218 9.17 -19.45 -30.17
N LYS A 219 8.25 -20.41 -30.40
CA LYS A 219 6.80 -20.16 -30.46
C LYS A 219 6.29 -19.38 -29.24
N PHE A 220 6.73 -19.79 -28.04
CA PHE A 220 6.34 -19.14 -26.78
C PHE A 220 6.85 -17.68 -26.72
N TYR A 221 8.16 -17.48 -26.93
CA TYR A 221 8.76 -16.15 -26.79
C TYR A 221 8.31 -15.18 -27.87
N ILE A 222 8.19 -15.61 -29.13
CA ILE A 222 7.74 -14.76 -30.24
C ILE A 222 6.27 -14.34 -29.99
N ALA A 223 5.38 -15.28 -29.67
CA ALA A 223 3.98 -14.97 -29.38
C ALA A 223 3.84 -14.00 -28.20
N ARG A 224 4.55 -14.27 -27.09
CA ARG A 224 4.52 -13.38 -25.91
C ARG A 224 5.16 -12.02 -26.17
N ALA A 225 6.18 -11.93 -27.02
CA ALA A 225 6.78 -10.66 -27.41
C ALA A 225 5.77 -9.79 -28.17
N TRP A 226 5.03 -10.38 -29.12
CA TRP A 226 3.93 -9.70 -29.81
C TRP A 226 2.84 -9.23 -28.83
N ALA A 227 2.40 -10.08 -27.90
CA ALA A 227 1.41 -9.68 -26.89
C ALA A 227 1.91 -8.51 -26.02
N HIS A 228 3.19 -8.52 -25.62
CA HIS A 228 3.80 -7.44 -24.86
C HIS A 228 3.99 -6.15 -25.68
N LEU A 229 4.25 -6.24 -26.98
CA LEU A 229 4.21 -5.09 -27.89
C LEU A 229 2.79 -4.50 -27.93
N GLY A 230 1.75 -5.33 -27.97
CA GLY A 230 0.36 -4.86 -27.88
C GLY A 230 0.07 -4.06 -26.60
N ASP A 231 0.49 -4.57 -25.44
CA ASP A 231 0.38 -3.85 -24.16
C ASP A 231 1.11 -2.50 -24.20
N LEU A 232 2.31 -2.48 -24.78
CA LEU A 232 3.15 -1.29 -24.88
C LEU A 232 2.52 -0.23 -25.78
N GLU A 233 2.00 -0.63 -26.94
CA GLU A 233 1.28 0.26 -27.86
C GLU A 233 0.03 0.87 -27.21
N SER A 234 -0.75 0.07 -26.46
CA SER A 234 -1.89 0.57 -25.69
C SER A 234 -1.45 1.63 -24.66
N LYS A 235 -0.40 1.34 -23.89
CA LYS A 235 0.13 2.27 -22.87
C LYS A 235 0.67 3.57 -23.48
N CYS A 236 1.42 3.50 -24.57
CA CYS A 236 1.96 4.68 -25.24
C CYS A 236 0.86 5.62 -25.73
N ARG A 237 -0.21 5.07 -26.31
CA ARG A 237 -1.38 5.83 -26.80
C ARG A 237 -2.19 6.47 -25.67
N GLU A 238 -2.31 5.79 -24.54
CA GLU A 238 -2.96 6.35 -23.34
C GLU A 238 -2.16 7.51 -22.76
N ARG A 239 -0.82 7.43 -22.80
CA ARG A 239 0.06 8.44 -22.19
C ARG A 239 0.33 9.64 -23.09
N TRP A 240 0.40 9.44 -24.40
CA TRP A 240 0.83 10.47 -25.35
C TRP A 240 -0.14 10.58 -26.53
N THR A 241 -0.87 11.70 -26.59
CA THR A 241 -1.89 11.96 -27.62
C THR A 241 -1.32 12.08 -29.04
N SER A 242 -0.06 12.51 -29.19
CA SER A 242 0.63 12.63 -30.48
C SER A 242 1.41 11.38 -30.88
N TYR A 243 1.35 10.30 -30.09
CA TYR A 243 2.13 9.09 -30.35
C TYR A 243 1.71 8.39 -31.64
N LYS A 244 2.71 8.08 -32.47
CA LYS A 244 2.57 7.25 -33.66
C LYS A 244 3.36 5.95 -33.47
N SER A 245 2.74 4.84 -33.86
CA SER A 245 3.44 3.56 -33.93
C SER A 245 4.54 3.65 -34.99
N PRO A 246 5.71 3.01 -34.77
CA PRO A 246 6.78 2.96 -35.77
C PRO A 246 6.33 2.28 -37.07
N ASP A 247 6.80 2.79 -38.20
CA ASP A 247 6.43 2.27 -39.52
C ASP A 247 6.81 0.79 -39.70
N ASN A 248 8.00 0.39 -39.22
CA ASN A 248 8.43 -1.01 -39.26
C ASN A 248 7.51 -1.96 -38.47
N LEU A 249 6.95 -1.50 -37.35
CA LEU A 249 5.96 -2.27 -36.58
C LEU A 249 4.63 -2.31 -37.33
N LEU A 250 4.21 -1.18 -37.92
CA LEU A 250 2.98 -1.06 -38.69
C LEU A 250 2.97 -1.97 -39.93
N GLU A 251 4.07 -2.04 -40.68
CA GLU A 251 4.23 -2.92 -41.84
C GLU A 251 3.95 -4.38 -41.50
N GLU A 252 4.35 -4.84 -40.32
CA GLU A 252 4.18 -6.23 -39.88
C GLU A 252 2.75 -6.54 -39.37
N ILE A 253 2.00 -5.54 -38.86
CA ILE A 253 0.70 -5.75 -38.19
C ILE A 253 -0.53 -5.25 -38.96
N LEU A 254 -0.37 -4.33 -39.93
CA LEU A 254 -1.47 -3.69 -40.66
C LEU A 254 -2.11 -4.58 -41.73
N GLN A 255 -1.67 -5.82 -41.91
CA GLN A 255 -2.28 -6.77 -42.84
C GLN A 255 -3.55 -7.45 -42.29
N THR A 256 -4.07 -6.99 -41.16
CA THR A 256 -5.07 -7.71 -40.36
C THR A 256 -6.25 -6.78 -40.03
N GLU A 257 -7.50 -7.25 -40.11
CA GLU A 257 -8.73 -6.49 -39.77
C GLU A 257 -8.67 -5.73 -38.42
N GLU A 258 -8.40 -6.40 -37.30
CA GLU A 258 -8.21 -5.73 -36.00
C GLU A 258 -6.95 -4.84 -35.93
N GLY A 259 -5.99 -4.93 -36.86
CA GLY A 259 -4.93 -3.93 -37.02
C GLY A 259 -5.47 -2.55 -37.39
N HIS A 260 -6.60 -2.50 -38.12
CA HIS A 260 -7.32 -1.25 -38.42
C HIS A 260 -8.05 -0.68 -37.19
N ILE A 261 -8.46 -1.53 -36.24
CA ILE A 261 -9.04 -1.08 -34.95
C ILE A 261 -7.95 -0.39 -34.11
N GLY A 262 -6.73 -0.90 -34.18
CA GLY A 262 -5.53 -0.22 -33.66
C GLY A 262 -4.31 -1.14 -33.62
N PRO A 263 -3.08 -0.58 -33.68
CA PRO A 263 -1.84 -1.36 -33.67
C PRO A 263 -1.71 -2.37 -32.54
N GLN A 264 -2.20 -2.05 -31.33
CA GLN A 264 -2.18 -2.98 -30.21
C GLN A 264 -2.94 -4.29 -30.50
N PHE A 265 -4.05 -4.23 -31.25
CA PHE A 265 -4.85 -5.40 -31.60
C PHE A 265 -4.25 -6.19 -32.77
N GLY A 266 -3.55 -5.52 -33.69
CA GLY A 266 -2.72 -6.18 -34.70
C GLY A 266 -1.61 -7.02 -34.06
N CYS A 267 -0.93 -6.48 -33.04
CA CYS A 267 0.06 -7.22 -32.26
C CYS A 267 -0.55 -8.45 -31.56
N TYR A 268 -1.72 -8.31 -30.91
CA TYR A 268 -2.39 -9.47 -30.28
C TYR A 268 -2.79 -10.53 -31.30
N ARG A 269 -3.23 -10.16 -32.50
CA ARG A 269 -3.55 -11.16 -33.53
C ARG A 269 -2.31 -11.90 -33.99
N LYS A 270 -1.20 -11.22 -34.24
CA LYS A 270 0.08 -11.89 -34.54
C LYS A 270 0.46 -12.87 -33.45
N ALA A 271 0.29 -12.48 -32.19
CA ALA A 271 0.53 -13.34 -31.04
C ALA A 271 -0.33 -14.62 -31.08
N LEU A 272 -1.63 -14.49 -31.38
CA LEU A 272 -2.58 -15.62 -31.48
C LEU A 272 -2.39 -16.47 -32.75
N GLU A 273 -1.95 -15.90 -33.87
CA GLU A 273 -1.57 -16.65 -35.08
C GLU A 273 -0.39 -17.60 -34.78
N ILE A 274 0.56 -17.14 -33.97
CA ILE A 274 1.74 -17.93 -33.59
C ILE A 274 1.38 -18.95 -32.51
N ASN A 275 0.68 -18.52 -31.45
CA ASN A 275 0.29 -19.40 -30.36
C ASN A 275 -1.19 -19.22 -29.98
N PRO A 276 -2.10 -19.94 -30.67
CA PRO A 276 -3.54 -19.84 -30.40
C PRO A 276 -3.94 -20.46 -29.07
N ASP A 277 -3.09 -21.28 -28.46
CA ASP A 277 -3.40 -22.04 -27.24
C ASP A 277 -2.98 -21.32 -25.94
N ASP A 278 -2.70 -20.01 -26.00
CA ASP A 278 -2.16 -19.24 -24.89
C ASP A 278 -3.20 -18.33 -24.21
N SER A 279 -3.73 -18.78 -23.08
CA SER A 279 -4.75 -18.06 -22.30
C SER A 279 -4.33 -16.64 -21.90
N GLU A 280 -3.04 -16.39 -21.64
CA GLU A 280 -2.58 -15.07 -21.25
C GLU A 280 -2.66 -14.05 -22.39
N ILE A 281 -2.49 -14.47 -23.64
CA ILE A 281 -2.62 -13.59 -24.80
C ILE A 281 -4.07 -13.11 -24.91
N TYR A 282 -5.04 -14.02 -24.79
CA TYR A 282 -6.46 -13.69 -24.74
C TYR A 282 -6.80 -12.74 -23.58
N ARG A 283 -6.30 -13.03 -22.37
CA ARG A 283 -6.49 -12.15 -21.20
C ARG A 283 -5.95 -10.73 -21.43
N ARG A 284 -4.77 -10.60 -22.03
CA ARG A 284 -4.14 -9.30 -22.36
C ARG A 284 -4.92 -8.55 -23.44
N CYS A 285 -5.35 -9.26 -24.48
CA CYS A 285 -6.19 -8.73 -25.53
C CYS A 285 -7.52 -8.18 -24.96
N GLY A 286 -8.22 -8.98 -24.14
CA GLY A 286 -9.45 -8.59 -23.47
C GLY A 286 -9.29 -7.34 -22.61
N ARG A 287 -8.20 -7.24 -21.84
CA ARG A 287 -7.87 -6.02 -21.09
C ARG A 287 -7.72 -4.78 -21.99
N SER A 288 -7.11 -4.93 -23.17
CA SER A 288 -6.94 -3.82 -24.10
C SER A 288 -8.27 -3.37 -24.71
N TYR A 289 -9.17 -4.30 -25.06
CA TYR A 289 -10.53 -3.97 -25.48
C TYR A 289 -11.33 -3.26 -24.37
N MET A 290 -11.23 -3.72 -23.11
CA MET A 290 -11.87 -3.04 -21.98
C MET A 290 -11.43 -1.57 -21.82
N ARG A 291 -10.16 -1.27 -22.08
CA ARG A 291 -9.66 0.13 -22.01
C ARG A 291 -10.21 1.02 -23.11
N ARG A 292 -10.65 0.44 -24.23
CA ARG A 292 -11.35 1.14 -25.31
C ARG A 292 -12.88 1.09 -25.17
N GLU A 293 -13.39 0.60 -24.03
CA GLU A 293 -14.82 0.43 -23.76
C GLU A 293 -15.55 -0.49 -24.76
N MET A 294 -14.79 -1.35 -25.45
CA MET A 294 -15.30 -2.38 -26.37
C MET A 294 -15.64 -3.64 -25.57
N TYR A 295 -16.77 -3.61 -24.85
CA TYR A 295 -17.10 -4.61 -23.83
C TYR A 295 -17.45 -6.00 -24.39
N GLU A 296 -18.05 -6.09 -25.59
CA GLU A 296 -18.43 -7.37 -26.18
C GLU A 296 -17.19 -8.15 -26.66
N GLU A 297 -16.28 -7.50 -27.37
CA GLU A 297 -15.02 -8.06 -27.81
C GLU A 297 -14.14 -8.42 -26.61
N ALA A 298 -14.10 -7.56 -25.60
CA ALA A 298 -13.39 -7.86 -24.35
C ALA A 298 -13.93 -9.12 -23.67
N ARG A 299 -15.26 -9.27 -23.59
CA ARG A 299 -15.90 -10.44 -22.99
C ARG A 299 -15.53 -11.72 -23.75
N GLN A 300 -15.61 -11.70 -25.08
CA GLN A 300 -15.23 -12.85 -25.90
C GLN A 300 -13.78 -13.31 -25.65
N MET A 301 -12.84 -12.36 -25.56
CA MET A 301 -11.44 -12.70 -25.28
C MET A 301 -11.24 -13.23 -23.85
N LEU A 302 -11.92 -12.64 -22.86
CA LEU A 302 -11.82 -13.10 -21.47
C LEU A 302 -12.48 -14.46 -21.25
N ASP A 303 -13.59 -14.74 -21.93
CA ASP A 303 -14.26 -16.04 -21.90
C ASP A 303 -13.35 -17.13 -22.49
N LYS A 304 -12.76 -16.90 -23.66
CA LYS A 304 -11.75 -17.82 -24.25
C LYS A 304 -10.58 -18.07 -23.30
N SER A 305 -10.03 -17.01 -22.68
CA SER A 305 -8.96 -17.14 -21.69
C SER A 305 -9.34 -18.07 -20.54
N ILE A 306 -10.57 -17.95 -20.02
CA ILE A 306 -11.08 -18.75 -18.89
C ILE A 306 -11.43 -20.17 -19.31
N GLU A 307 -12.00 -20.36 -20.51
CA GLU A 307 -12.30 -21.71 -21.06
C GLU A 307 -11.02 -22.54 -21.22
N MET A 308 -9.92 -21.92 -21.62
CA MET A 308 -8.63 -22.61 -21.81
C MET A 308 -7.93 -22.92 -20.49
N MET A 309 -8.01 -22.01 -19.52
CA MET A 309 -7.49 -22.21 -18.17
C MET A 309 -8.55 -21.83 -17.13
N PRO A 310 -9.43 -22.79 -16.78
CA PRO A 310 -10.52 -22.54 -15.83
C PRO A 310 -10.06 -22.51 -14.38
N ASP A 311 -8.90 -23.10 -14.06
CA ASP A 311 -8.28 -23.04 -12.74
C ASP A 311 -8.02 -21.58 -12.33
N SER A 312 -8.70 -21.14 -11.27
CA SER A 312 -8.60 -19.78 -10.79
C SER A 312 -7.23 -19.46 -10.21
N THR A 313 -6.48 -20.43 -9.68
CA THR A 313 -5.12 -20.21 -9.16
C THR A 313 -4.19 -19.69 -10.26
N SER A 314 -4.26 -20.32 -11.44
CA SER A 314 -3.40 -20.02 -12.59
C SER A 314 -3.92 -18.85 -13.43
N ASN A 315 -5.24 -18.57 -13.39
CA ASN A 315 -5.88 -17.58 -14.26
C ASN A 315 -6.78 -16.55 -13.53
N TRP A 316 -6.56 -16.33 -12.24
CA TRP A 316 -7.36 -15.42 -11.41
C TRP A 316 -7.57 -14.04 -12.03
N PHE A 317 -6.56 -13.50 -12.73
CA PHE A 317 -6.64 -12.15 -13.29
C PHE A 317 -7.61 -12.07 -14.48
N ALA A 318 -7.87 -13.16 -15.20
CA ALA A 318 -8.93 -13.17 -16.22
C ALA A 318 -10.31 -13.04 -15.57
N TYR A 319 -10.55 -13.78 -14.48
CA TYR A 319 -11.77 -13.65 -13.68
C TYR A 319 -11.92 -12.23 -13.11
N HIS A 320 -10.85 -11.65 -12.56
CA HIS A 320 -10.85 -10.26 -12.11
C HIS A 320 -11.30 -9.30 -13.23
N LEU A 321 -10.69 -9.40 -14.41
CA LEU A 321 -11.00 -8.53 -15.54
C LEU A 321 -12.44 -8.72 -16.02
N ARG A 322 -12.95 -9.96 -16.07
CA ARG A 322 -14.35 -10.23 -16.45
C ARG A 322 -15.34 -9.70 -15.42
N SER A 323 -15.00 -9.77 -14.13
CA SER A 323 -15.75 -9.14 -13.05
C SER A 323 -15.81 -7.62 -13.21
N ASP A 324 -14.68 -6.96 -13.43
CA ASP A 324 -14.61 -5.50 -13.64
C ASP A 324 -15.34 -5.08 -14.93
N LEU A 325 -15.28 -5.89 -15.99
CA LEU A 325 -16.05 -5.69 -17.22
C LEU A 325 -17.56 -5.69 -16.94
N ASN A 326 -18.05 -6.71 -16.22
CA ASN A 326 -19.46 -6.82 -15.86
C ASN A 326 -19.93 -5.63 -15.01
N MET A 327 -19.10 -5.16 -14.08
CA MET A 327 -19.35 -3.95 -13.28
C MET A 327 -19.46 -2.69 -14.16
N ARG A 328 -18.51 -2.46 -15.05
CA ARG A 328 -18.50 -1.28 -15.94
C ARG A 328 -19.68 -1.27 -16.91
N GLN A 329 -20.00 -2.42 -17.49
CA GLN A 329 -21.15 -2.55 -18.39
C GLN A 329 -22.46 -2.28 -17.64
N TYR A 330 -22.60 -2.77 -16.40
CA TYR A 330 -23.75 -2.40 -15.56
C TYR A 330 -23.81 -0.89 -15.28
N GLU A 331 -22.68 -0.27 -14.93
CA GLU A 331 -22.61 1.18 -14.69
C GLU A 331 -22.95 2.00 -15.95
N GLN A 332 -22.56 1.54 -17.14
CA GLN A 332 -22.94 2.17 -18.40
C GLN A 332 -24.44 2.06 -18.64
N LEU A 333 -25.02 0.87 -18.48
CA LEU A 333 -26.47 0.67 -18.62
C LEU A 333 -27.27 1.54 -17.65
N VAL A 334 -26.78 1.73 -16.42
CA VAL A 334 -27.38 2.67 -15.44
C VAL A 334 -27.33 4.11 -15.95
N LYS A 335 -26.22 4.55 -16.54
CA LYS A 335 -26.06 5.91 -17.08
C LYS A 335 -26.96 6.16 -18.29
N ASP A 336 -27.11 5.17 -19.15
CA ASP A 336 -27.92 5.23 -20.37
C ASP A 336 -29.43 5.10 -20.08
N SER A 337 -29.78 4.62 -18.88
CA SER A 337 -31.17 4.53 -18.44
C SER A 337 -31.80 5.92 -18.29
N PRO A 338 -33.02 6.15 -18.81
CA PRO A 338 -33.69 7.43 -18.67
C PRO A 338 -33.95 7.74 -17.19
N LYS A 339 -33.86 9.03 -16.82
CA LYS A 339 -34.09 9.47 -15.44
C LYS A 339 -35.50 9.07 -14.98
N GLY A 340 -35.60 8.25 -13.93
CA GLY A 340 -36.86 7.73 -13.41
C GLY A 340 -37.41 6.50 -14.16
N GLY A 341 -36.65 5.94 -15.11
CA GLY A 341 -36.98 4.71 -15.83
C GLY A 341 -36.62 3.43 -15.07
N ALA A 342 -36.94 2.29 -15.68
CA ALA A 342 -36.58 0.98 -15.15
C ALA A 342 -35.05 0.79 -15.13
N LEU A 343 -34.52 0.32 -14.00
CA LEU A 343 -33.10 0.04 -13.85
C LEU A 343 -32.69 -1.25 -14.57
N PRO A 344 -31.41 -1.37 -14.99
CA PRO A 344 -30.90 -2.61 -15.54
C PRO A 344 -30.93 -3.74 -14.50
N SER A 345 -31.12 -4.96 -14.99
CA SER A 345 -31.07 -6.17 -14.17
C SER A 345 -29.71 -6.30 -13.48
N LYS A 346 -29.72 -6.71 -12.20
CA LYS A 346 -28.50 -6.98 -11.43
C LYS A 346 -27.79 -8.30 -11.81
N GLN A 347 -28.26 -9.00 -12.84
CA GLN A 347 -27.61 -10.24 -13.32
C GLN A 347 -26.13 -10.05 -13.68
N LEU A 348 -25.76 -8.92 -14.28
CA LEU A 348 -24.34 -8.60 -14.56
C LEU A 348 -23.53 -8.50 -13.27
N LEU A 349 -24.06 -7.86 -12.23
CA LEU A 349 -23.40 -7.76 -10.93
C LEU A 349 -23.29 -9.10 -10.21
N GLN A 350 -24.28 -9.99 -10.37
CA GLN A 350 -24.22 -11.35 -9.83
C GLN A 350 -23.11 -12.17 -10.51
N ARG A 351 -22.99 -12.09 -11.84
CA ARG A 351 -21.85 -12.68 -12.57
C ARG A 351 -20.52 -12.05 -12.13
N ALA A 352 -20.50 -10.73 -11.91
CA ALA A 352 -19.32 -10.05 -11.38
C ALA A 352 -18.92 -10.56 -9.99
N LYS A 353 -19.88 -10.88 -9.11
CA LYS A 353 -19.61 -11.42 -7.77
C LYS A 353 -19.00 -12.82 -7.86
N GLN A 354 -19.54 -13.68 -8.73
CA GLN A 354 -18.99 -15.02 -8.98
C GLN A 354 -17.54 -14.96 -9.49
N ASP A 355 -17.27 -14.11 -10.49
CA ASP A 355 -15.92 -13.91 -11.03
C ASP A 355 -14.96 -13.28 -10.00
N ALA A 356 -15.43 -12.31 -9.20
CA ALA A 356 -14.62 -11.71 -8.14
C ALA A 356 -14.26 -12.73 -7.04
N HIS A 357 -15.20 -13.62 -6.69
CA HIS A 357 -14.96 -14.72 -5.76
C HIS A 357 -13.92 -15.69 -6.31
N ALA A 358 -14.08 -16.17 -7.55
CA ALA A 358 -13.11 -17.04 -8.20
C ALA A 358 -11.70 -16.39 -8.25
N SER A 359 -11.64 -15.10 -8.58
CA SER A 359 -10.38 -14.34 -8.58
C SER A 359 -9.75 -14.25 -7.18
N TRP A 360 -10.55 -14.09 -6.14
CA TRP A 360 -10.09 -14.05 -4.75
C TRP A 360 -9.57 -15.42 -4.30
N GLU A 361 -10.30 -16.50 -4.59
CA GLU A 361 -9.87 -17.88 -4.29
C GLU A 361 -8.54 -18.22 -4.97
N GLY A 362 -8.36 -17.80 -6.23
CA GLY A 362 -7.10 -18.02 -6.95
C GLY A 362 -5.93 -17.15 -6.44
N ALA A 363 -6.22 -15.98 -5.87
CA ALA A 363 -5.21 -15.06 -5.36
C ALA A 363 -5.77 -14.14 -4.27
N MET A 364 -5.53 -14.52 -3.00
CA MET A 364 -5.90 -13.73 -1.83
C MET A 364 -4.98 -12.51 -1.65
N THR A 365 -5.26 -11.46 -2.41
CA THR A 365 -4.54 -10.18 -2.34
C THR A 365 -5.48 -9.07 -1.86
N PRO A 366 -4.98 -8.02 -1.18
CA PRO A 366 -5.80 -6.86 -0.82
C PRO A 366 -6.57 -6.29 -2.03
N PHE A 367 -5.95 -6.33 -3.21
CA PHE A 367 -6.54 -5.91 -4.48
C PHE A 367 -7.80 -6.69 -4.88
N ASN A 368 -7.76 -8.03 -4.82
CA ASN A 368 -8.90 -8.87 -5.20
C ASN A 368 -10.02 -8.82 -4.16
N ILE A 369 -9.66 -8.81 -2.87
CA ILE A 369 -10.62 -8.71 -1.76
C ILE A 369 -11.35 -7.37 -1.83
N TYR A 370 -10.61 -6.27 -2.02
CA TYR A 370 -11.17 -4.94 -2.22
C TYR A 370 -12.15 -4.90 -3.41
N HIS A 371 -11.81 -5.55 -4.53
CA HIS A 371 -12.69 -5.62 -5.69
C HIS A 371 -13.98 -6.40 -5.40
N LEU A 372 -13.89 -7.54 -4.70
CA LEU A 372 -15.07 -8.30 -4.26
C LEU A 372 -15.99 -7.42 -3.37
N GLY A 373 -15.41 -6.69 -2.41
CA GLY A 373 -16.17 -5.74 -1.59
C GLY A 373 -16.86 -4.64 -2.39
N LYS A 374 -16.23 -4.11 -3.45
CA LYS A 374 -16.88 -3.15 -4.36
C LYS A 374 -18.08 -3.75 -5.09
N VAL A 375 -17.97 -4.99 -5.56
CA VAL A 375 -19.08 -5.67 -6.25
C VAL A 375 -20.25 -5.88 -5.30
N CYS A 376 -20.00 -6.36 -4.08
CA CYS A 376 -21.01 -6.53 -3.04
C CYS A 376 -21.68 -5.19 -2.68
N HIS A 377 -20.90 -4.10 -2.52
CA HIS A 377 -21.45 -2.76 -2.28
C HIS A 377 -22.39 -2.32 -3.40
N ARG A 378 -21.99 -2.53 -4.67
CA ARG A 378 -22.79 -2.16 -5.85
C ARG A 378 -24.06 -3.01 -5.97
N LEU A 379 -24.03 -4.26 -5.52
CA LEU A 379 -25.18 -5.17 -5.37
C LEU A 379 -26.11 -4.73 -4.23
N ALA A 380 -25.57 -4.21 -3.14
CA ALA A 380 -26.33 -3.82 -1.96
C ALA A 380 -27.22 -2.60 -2.19
N ILE A 381 -26.75 -1.62 -2.97
CA ILE A 381 -27.41 -0.31 -3.06
C ILE A 381 -28.14 -0.06 -4.39
N HIS A 382 -29.09 0.87 -4.37
CA HIS A 382 -29.74 1.45 -5.54
C HIS A 382 -28.76 2.39 -6.27
N PRO A 383 -28.63 2.32 -7.61
CA PRO A 383 -27.59 3.04 -8.36
C PRO A 383 -27.71 4.55 -8.45
N VAL A 384 -28.90 5.09 -8.21
CA VAL A 384 -29.14 6.54 -8.26
C VAL A 384 -29.32 7.14 -6.86
N THR A 385 -30.25 6.60 -6.08
CA THR A 385 -30.56 7.09 -4.72
C THR A 385 -29.53 6.68 -3.65
N ASN A 386 -28.70 5.66 -3.90
CA ASN A 386 -27.82 5.01 -2.92
C ASN A 386 -28.55 4.40 -1.72
N GLU A 387 -29.87 4.17 -1.82
CA GLU A 387 -30.62 3.45 -0.80
C GLU A 387 -30.18 1.98 -0.72
N VAL A 388 -30.14 1.44 0.49
CA VAL A 388 -29.78 0.04 0.72
C VAL A 388 -30.95 -0.85 0.35
N LEU A 389 -30.77 -1.67 -0.68
CA LEU A 389 -31.76 -2.62 -1.19
C LEU A 389 -31.52 -4.04 -0.67
N ASN A 390 -30.29 -4.39 -0.32
CA ASN A 390 -29.91 -5.67 0.25
C ASN A 390 -28.88 -5.45 1.37
N ARG A 391 -29.27 -5.76 2.62
CA ARG A 391 -28.41 -5.56 3.79
C ARG A 391 -27.33 -6.62 3.93
N ASP A 392 -27.59 -7.85 3.51
CA ASP A 392 -26.62 -8.95 3.60
C ASP A 392 -25.44 -8.66 2.65
N GLU A 393 -25.73 -8.22 1.43
CA GLU A 393 -24.69 -7.79 0.47
C GLU A 393 -23.90 -6.56 0.96
N LEU A 394 -24.51 -5.71 1.78
CA LEU A 394 -23.80 -4.58 2.39
C LEU A 394 -22.86 -5.06 3.51
N GLY A 395 -23.29 -6.05 4.28
CA GLY A 395 -22.45 -6.76 5.27
C GLY A 395 -21.25 -7.41 4.59
N ASP A 396 -21.49 -8.21 3.55
CA ASP A 396 -20.43 -8.83 2.73
C ASP A 396 -19.42 -7.78 2.23
N ALA A 397 -19.88 -6.61 1.80
CA ALA A 397 -19.00 -5.54 1.34
C ALA A 397 -18.08 -5.02 2.47
N LEU A 398 -18.64 -4.77 3.65
CA LEU A 398 -17.90 -4.29 4.82
C LEU A 398 -16.89 -5.31 5.32
N ASP A 399 -17.26 -6.58 5.37
CA ASP A 399 -16.38 -7.68 5.78
C ASP A 399 -15.20 -7.82 4.82
N ASN A 400 -15.45 -7.74 3.51
CA ASN A 400 -14.38 -7.75 2.51
C ASN A 400 -13.46 -6.52 2.64
N PHE A 401 -13.98 -5.31 2.89
CA PHE A 401 -13.10 -4.16 3.10
C PHE A 401 -12.27 -4.27 4.38
N ALA A 402 -12.83 -4.82 5.46
CA ALA A 402 -12.10 -5.08 6.69
C ALA A 402 -11.00 -6.13 6.46
N MET A 403 -11.31 -7.23 5.78
CA MET A 403 -10.35 -8.27 5.43
C MET A 403 -9.25 -7.73 4.49
N ALA A 404 -9.59 -6.89 3.51
CA ALA A 404 -8.60 -6.29 2.62
C ALA A 404 -7.61 -5.40 3.37
N LEU A 405 -8.09 -4.63 4.36
CA LEU A 405 -7.24 -3.84 5.26
C LEU A 405 -6.39 -4.73 6.17
N GLN A 406 -6.93 -5.85 6.66
CA GLN A 406 -6.19 -6.77 7.52
C GLN A 406 -5.05 -7.48 6.79
N VAL A 407 -5.25 -7.85 5.52
CA VAL A 407 -4.22 -8.47 4.67
C VAL A 407 -3.17 -7.43 4.24
N GLU A 408 -3.53 -6.15 4.21
CA GLU A 408 -2.61 -5.06 3.91
C GLU A 408 -1.91 -4.63 5.20
N ASP A 409 -0.70 -5.15 5.46
CA ASP A 409 0.11 -4.97 6.68
C ASP A 409 0.22 -3.52 7.23
N THR A 410 -0.11 -2.50 6.44
CA THR A 410 -0.01 -1.08 6.83
C THR A 410 -1.35 -0.41 7.14
N PHE A 411 -2.50 -1.06 6.89
CA PHE A 411 -3.85 -0.49 7.06
C PHE A 411 -4.02 0.92 6.46
N ALA A 412 -3.17 1.33 5.52
CA ALA A 412 -3.01 2.73 5.14
C ALA A 412 -3.67 3.07 3.80
N ASN A 413 -4.31 2.11 3.12
CA ASN A 413 -4.78 2.35 1.76
C ASN A 413 -6.03 3.23 1.73
N PRO A 414 -5.91 4.45 1.20
CA PRO A 414 -7.00 5.41 1.23
C PRO A 414 -8.20 4.94 0.40
N LYS A 415 -7.99 4.07 -0.61
CA LYS A 415 -9.09 3.58 -1.45
C LYS A 415 -9.99 2.58 -0.71
N ILE A 416 -9.40 1.71 0.09
CA ILE A 416 -10.14 0.70 0.86
C ILE A 416 -10.93 1.40 1.97
N HIS A 417 -10.27 2.28 2.73
CA HIS A 417 -10.90 3.12 3.74
C HIS A 417 -12.04 3.98 3.18
N ALA A 418 -11.85 4.60 2.01
CA ALA A 418 -12.89 5.37 1.36
C ALA A 418 -14.09 4.50 0.92
N ALA A 419 -13.86 3.27 0.46
CA ALA A 419 -14.93 2.35 0.08
C ALA A 419 -15.70 1.81 1.30
N ARG A 420 -14.99 1.52 2.39
CA ARG A 420 -15.59 1.20 3.69
C ARG A 420 -16.42 2.37 4.20
N GLY A 421 -15.88 3.59 4.18
CA GLY A 421 -16.58 4.82 4.56
C GLY A 421 -17.86 5.06 3.75
N ARG A 422 -17.82 4.85 2.42
CA ARG A 422 -19.03 4.91 1.57
C ARG A 422 -20.08 3.88 1.97
N SER A 423 -19.66 2.66 2.31
CA SER A 423 -20.58 1.57 2.70
C SER A 423 -21.21 1.82 4.07
N LEU A 424 -20.44 2.35 5.02
CA LEU A 424 -20.94 2.77 6.33
C LEU A 424 -21.86 4.00 6.23
N GLU A 425 -21.56 4.94 5.33
CA GLU A 425 -22.38 6.13 5.08
C GLU A 425 -23.78 5.75 4.57
N VAL A 426 -23.88 4.76 3.66
CA VAL A 426 -25.19 4.26 3.18
C VAL A 426 -25.89 3.36 4.20
N ALA A 427 -25.14 2.70 5.10
CA ALA A 427 -25.70 1.97 6.24
C ALA A 427 -26.32 2.89 7.31
N GLY A 428 -26.00 4.20 7.28
CA GLY A 428 -26.40 5.17 8.29
C GLY A 428 -25.47 5.24 9.50
N GLU A 429 -24.35 4.51 9.49
CA GLU A 429 -23.35 4.48 10.56
C GLU A 429 -22.37 5.65 10.41
N HIS A 430 -22.87 6.87 10.59
CA HIS A 430 -22.15 8.11 10.28
C HIS A 430 -20.85 8.32 11.08
N GLU A 431 -20.77 7.85 12.31
CA GLU A 431 -19.54 7.91 13.13
C GLU A 431 -18.42 7.05 12.52
N LYS A 432 -18.70 5.76 12.31
CA LYS A 432 -17.73 4.83 11.71
C LYS A 432 -17.37 5.21 10.28
N ALA A 433 -18.34 5.76 9.52
CA ALA A 433 -18.10 6.30 8.19
C ALA A 433 -17.11 7.47 8.24
N THR A 434 -17.32 8.39 9.19
CA THR A 434 -16.42 9.54 9.42
C THR A 434 -15.00 9.06 9.69
N GLU A 435 -14.82 8.13 10.64
CA GLU A 435 -13.49 7.60 10.98
C GLU A 435 -12.81 6.93 9.77
N SER A 436 -13.54 6.13 9.01
CA SER A 436 -13.01 5.52 7.79
C SER A 436 -12.55 6.57 6.77
N TYR A 437 -13.31 7.66 6.59
CA TYR A 437 -12.90 8.75 5.70
C TYR A 437 -11.71 9.54 6.24
N LYS A 438 -11.58 9.74 7.56
CA LYS A 438 -10.42 10.41 8.19
C LYS A 438 -9.13 9.64 7.87
N ARG A 439 -9.12 8.32 8.09
CA ARG A 439 -8.01 7.43 7.72
C ARG A 439 -7.66 7.50 6.24
N ALA A 440 -8.67 7.64 5.38
CA ALA A 440 -8.46 7.85 3.96
C ALA A 440 -7.78 9.20 3.67
N VAL A 441 -8.23 10.31 4.29
CA VAL A 441 -7.63 11.64 4.12
C VAL A 441 -6.19 11.69 4.60
N GLU A 442 -5.85 11.01 5.71
CA GLU A 442 -4.49 10.93 6.25
C GLU A 442 -3.47 10.30 5.29
N ASN A 443 -3.94 9.44 4.38
CA ASN A 443 -3.10 8.68 3.45
C ASN A 443 -3.40 8.99 1.97
N ASP A 444 -4.25 9.98 1.68
CA ASP A 444 -4.71 10.29 0.34
C ASP A 444 -3.66 10.97 -0.54
N ASP A 445 -3.85 10.86 -1.86
CA ASP A 445 -3.17 11.69 -2.86
C ASP A 445 -3.64 13.15 -2.73
N ALA A 446 -2.70 14.10 -2.77
CA ALA A 446 -2.95 15.53 -2.57
C ALA A 446 -3.93 16.16 -3.58
N THR A 447 -4.40 15.44 -4.59
CA THR A 447 -5.30 15.95 -5.64
C THR A 447 -6.77 15.52 -5.50
N PHE A 448 -7.09 14.55 -4.63
CA PHE A 448 -8.46 14.02 -4.51
C PHE A 448 -9.17 14.47 -3.23
N THR A 449 -10.10 15.43 -3.34
CA THR A 449 -10.81 15.98 -2.18
C THR A 449 -12.10 15.24 -1.80
N GLY A 450 -12.41 14.12 -2.47
CA GLY A 450 -13.66 13.38 -2.25
C GLY A 450 -13.77 12.76 -0.86
N ASN A 451 -12.65 12.32 -0.29
CA ASN A 451 -12.60 11.74 1.06
C ASN A 451 -12.83 12.80 2.14
N LEU A 452 -12.23 13.99 1.98
CA LEU A 452 -12.50 15.15 2.83
C LEU A 452 -13.99 15.51 2.80
N ALA A 453 -14.60 15.55 1.62
CA ALA A 453 -16.04 15.77 1.51
C ALA A 453 -16.86 14.70 2.25
N GLY A 454 -16.38 13.44 2.30
CA GLY A 454 -16.96 12.35 3.09
C GLY A 454 -16.93 12.62 4.60
N VAL A 455 -15.78 13.06 5.13
CA VAL A 455 -15.63 13.47 6.54
C VAL A 455 -16.64 14.57 6.88
N LEU A 456 -16.62 15.67 6.12
CA LEU A 456 -17.45 16.85 6.40
C LEU A 456 -18.95 16.52 6.34
N ARG A 457 -19.39 15.76 5.32
CA ARG A 457 -20.81 15.38 5.19
C ARG A 457 -21.31 14.54 6.36
N ASN A 458 -20.52 13.59 6.85
CA ASN A 458 -20.96 12.71 7.95
C ASN A 458 -20.93 13.45 9.30
N LEU A 459 -19.92 14.29 9.57
CA LEU A 459 -19.91 15.19 10.73
C LEU A 459 -21.14 16.12 10.75
N LEU A 460 -21.51 16.69 9.61
CA LEU A 460 -22.70 17.56 9.48
C LEU A 460 -24.02 16.80 9.70
N LYS A 461 -24.07 15.50 9.40
CA LYS A 461 -25.23 14.65 9.72
C LYS A 461 -25.31 14.36 11.22
N LEU A 462 -24.19 14.05 11.87
CA LEU A 462 -24.12 13.80 13.32
C LEU A 462 -24.48 15.03 14.14
N TYR A 463 -24.06 16.23 13.69
CA TYR A 463 -24.51 17.49 14.28
C TYR A 463 -26.04 17.62 14.32
N GLY A 464 -26.75 17.05 13.34
CA GLY A 464 -28.21 17.12 13.25
C GLY A 464 -28.97 16.14 14.14
N SER A 465 -28.31 15.12 14.72
CA SER A 465 -28.95 14.05 15.50
C SER A 465 -28.83 14.20 17.01
N GLU A 466 -27.85 14.95 17.54
CA GLU A 466 -27.62 15.08 18.99
C GLU A 466 -27.47 16.53 19.48
N ASP A 467 -28.26 16.91 20.50
CA ASP A 467 -28.24 18.28 21.05
C ASP A 467 -27.07 18.57 22.00
N ARG A 468 -26.45 17.55 22.60
CA ARG A 468 -25.46 17.75 23.68
C ARG A 468 -24.02 17.98 23.21
N HIS A 469 -23.71 17.76 21.92
CA HIS A 469 -22.34 17.80 21.38
C HIS A 469 -22.17 18.73 20.17
N ARG A 470 -23.08 19.70 19.99
CA ARG A 470 -23.07 20.60 18.81
C ARG A 470 -21.77 21.39 18.65
N GLU A 471 -21.19 21.89 19.74
CA GLU A 471 -19.92 22.63 19.71
C GLU A 471 -18.75 21.74 19.30
N HIS A 472 -18.73 20.49 19.76
CA HIS A 472 -17.71 19.50 19.39
C HIS A 472 -17.66 19.27 17.87
N TYR A 473 -18.80 18.99 17.24
CA TYR A 473 -18.85 18.76 15.80
C TYR A 473 -18.48 19.99 14.97
N ILE A 474 -18.81 21.22 15.44
CA ILE A 474 -18.39 22.46 14.76
C ILE A 474 -16.87 22.64 14.85
N ALA A 475 -16.27 22.39 16.02
CA ALA A 475 -14.83 22.44 16.20
C ALA A 475 -14.12 21.38 15.34
N GLU A 476 -14.66 20.16 15.29
CA GLU A 476 -14.10 19.07 14.48
C GLU A 476 -14.25 19.34 12.98
N LEU A 477 -15.38 19.90 12.53
CA LEU A 477 -15.56 20.38 11.16
C LEU A 477 -14.50 21.42 10.80
N ALA A 478 -14.30 22.43 11.65
CA ALA A 478 -13.28 23.45 11.44
C ALA A 478 -11.87 22.85 11.37
N PHE A 479 -11.56 21.88 12.23
CA PHE A 479 -10.28 21.15 12.21
C PHE A 479 -10.05 20.47 10.86
N TRP A 480 -10.99 19.65 10.38
CA TRP A 480 -10.81 18.92 9.13
C TRP A 480 -10.82 19.81 7.88
N ILE A 481 -11.53 20.94 7.91
CA ILE A 481 -11.43 21.95 6.85
C ILE A 481 -9.99 22.52 6.80
N ASN A 482 -9.41 22.82 7.96
CA ASN A 482 -8.04 23.32 8.06
C ASN A 482 -6.98 22.27 7.69
N GLU A 483 -7.13 21.01 8.12
CA GLU A 483 -6.24 19.92 7.71
C GLU A 483 -6.34 19.64 6.20
N GLY A 484 -7.55 19.70 5.65
CA GLY A 484 -7.78 19.65 4.21
C GLY A 484 -7.01 20.75 3.49
N TYR A 485 -7.10 22.01 3.97
CA TYR A 485 -6.40 23.14 3.37
C TYR A 485 -4.88 22.96 3.35
N LYS A 486 -4.29 22.38 4.40
CA LYS A 486 -2.84 22.09 4.44
C LYS A 486 -2.42 21.03 3.42
N ARG A 487 -3.31 20.08 3.13
CA ARG A 487 -2.99 18.89 2.33
C ARG A 487 -3.31 19.04 0.85
N TYR A 488 -4.44 19.66 0.52
CA TYR A 488 -4.95 19.76 -0.84
C TYR A 488 -4.71 21.17 -1.40
N PRO A 489 -4.27 21.30 -2.67
CA PRO A 489 -4.12 22.62 -3.32
C PRO A 489 -5.42 23.42 -3.40
N ASP A 490 -6.57 22.73 -3.49
CA ASP A 490 -7.89 23.35 -3.54
C ASP A 490 -8.95 22.48 -2.85
N ILE A 491 -9.52 22.96 -1.75
CA ILE A 491 -10.59 22.30 -1.01
C ILE A 491 -12.00 22.77 -1.38
N THR A 492 -12.13 23.77 -2.25
CA THR A 492 -13.41 24.43 -2.59
C THR A 492 -14.47 23.43 -3.01
N ARG A 493 -14.08 22.42 -3.82
CA ARG A 493 -15.01 21.38 -4.30
C ARG A 493 -15.57 20.50 -3.17
N ALA A 494 -14.78 20.21 -2.14
CA ALA A 494 -15.25 19.44 -0.98
C ALA A 494 -16.22 20.26 -0.11
N LEU A 495 -16.01 21.57 -0.03
CA LEU A 495 -16.83 22.49 0.74
C LEU A 495 -18.18 22.79 0.08
N GLN A 496 -18.21 22.97 -1.24
CA GLN A 496 -19.42 23.41 -1.98
C GLN A 496 -20.67 22.57 -1.68
N GLY A 497 -20.55 21.24 -1.70
CA GLY A 497 -21.68 20.35 -1.41
C GLY A 497 -22.18 20.46 0.03
N CYS A 498 -21.27 20.67 0.98
CA CYS A 498 -21.58 20.86 2.40
C CYS A 498 -22.23 22.23 2.63
N VAL A 499 -21.70 23.29 2.02
CA VAL A 499 -22.24 24.66 2.09
C VAL A 499 -23.65 24.71 1.52
N PHE A 500 -23.89 24.07 0.38
CA PHE A 500 -25.20 24.05 -0.27
C PHE A 500 -26.28 23.35 0.58
N LYS A 501 -25.92 22.25 1.26
CA LYS A 501 -26.88 21.43 2.01
C LYS A 501 -27.01 21.83 3.50
N PHE A 502 -25.94 22.36 4.10
CA PHE A 502 -25.81 22.62 5.54
C PHE A 502 -25.30 24.05 5.82
N GLY A 503 -25.87 25.04 5.12
CA GLY A 503 -25.37 26.42 5.15
C GLY A 503 -25.25 27.03 6.56
N ASN A 504 -26.18 26.75 7.47
CA ASN A 504 -26.13 27.30 8.84
C ASN A 504 -24.94 26.75 9.65
N GLN A 505 -24.74 25.43 9.61
CA GLN A 505 -23.64 24.75 10.29
C GLN A 505 -22.29 25.18 9.72
N MET A 506 -22.21 25.32 8.40
CA MET A 506 -20.99 25.80 7.74
C MET A 506 -20.66 27.27 8.10
N ILE A 507 -21.66 28.13 8.32
CA ILE A 507 -21.43 29.49 8.87
C ILE A 507 -20.85 29.43 10.28
N GLN A 508 -21.34 28.53 11.14
CA GLN A 508 -20.79 28.32 12.49
C GLN A 508 -19.35 27.81 12.45
N ALA A 509 -19.04 26.87 11.56
CA ALA A 509 -17.67 26.40 11.34
C ALA A 509 -16.74 27.53 10.83
N CYS A 510 -17.22 28.40 9.93
CA CYS A 510 -16.48 29.61 9.53
C CYS A 510 -16.23 30.54 10.72
N GLN A 511 -17.23 30.77 11.57
CA GLN A 511 -17.06 31.60 12.76
C GLN A 511 -15.99 31.00 13.69
N HIS A 512 -16.05 29.69 13.94
CA HIS A 512 -15.04 28.99 14.74
C HIS A 512 -13.62 29.12 14.16
N LEU A 513 -13.46 29.01 12.83
CA LEU A 513 -12.17 29.24 12.17
C LEU A 513 -11.64 30.67 12.39
N ILE A 514 -12.54 31.66 12.34
CA ILE A 514 -12.21 33.08 12.56
C ILE A 514 -11.78 33.31 14.01
N ASP A 515 -12.53 32.76 14.97
CA ASP A 515 -12.24 32.88 16.41
C ASP A 515 -10.88 32.28 16.77
N HIS A 516 -10.40 31.30 15.99
CA HIS A 516 -9.09 30.64 16.14
C HIS A 516 -8.02 31.15 15.16
N GLY A 517 -8.23 32.32 14.53
CA GLY A 517 -7.22 33.00 13.71
C GLY A 517 -6.92 32.35 12.36
N LYS A 518 -7.75 31.43 11.86
CA LYS A 518 -7.59 30.75 10.56
C LYS A 518 -8.26 31.53 9.43
N PHE A 519 -7.85 32.80 9.24
CA PHE A 519 -8.54 33.74 8.35
C PHE A 519 -8.49 33.35 6.86
N GLU A 520 -7.37 32.81 6.37
CA GLU A 520 -7.25 32.36 4.96
C GLU A 520 -8.22 31.23 4.64
N VAL A 521 -8.27 30.21 5.51
CA VAL A 521 -9.15 29.06 5.37
C VAL A 521 -10.62 29.49 5.48
N ALA A 522 -10.91 30.39 6.43
CA ALA A 522 -12.24 30.98 6.57
C ALA A 522 -12.67 31.74 5.30
N ARG A 523 -11.77 32.50 4.65
CA ARG A 523 -12.07 33.23 3.42
C ARG A 523 -12.44 32.29 2.27
N ILE A 524 -11.69 31.20 2.08
CA ILE A 524 -12.00 30.17 1.08
C ILE A 524 -13.38 29.54 1.33
N CYS A 525 -13.66 29.20 2.59
CA CYS A 525 -14.95 28.61 2.96
C CYS A 525 -16.12 29.59 2.77
N LEU A 526 -15.96 30.86 3.18
CA LEU A 526 -16.95 31.92 2.99
C LEU A 526 -17.20 32.22 1.51
N GLY A 527 -16.15 32.19 0.68
CA GLY A 527 -16.25 32.34 -0.77
C GLY A 527 -17.18 31.31 -1.42
N CYS A 528 -17.28 30.09 -0.86
CA CYS A 528 -18.21 29.06 -1.36
C CYS A 528 -19.69 29.46 -1.24
N PHE A 529 -20.04 30.41 -0.37
CA PHE A 529 -21.41 30.89 -0.19
C PHE A 529 -21.87 31.86 -1.28
N GLN A 530 -20.97 32.45 -2.08
CA GLN A 530 -21.33 33.43 -3.11
C GLN A 530 -22.34 32.89 -4.14
N ARG A 531 -22.31 31.57 -4.38
CA ARG A 531 -23.23 30.86 -5.30
C ARG A 531 -24.39 30.14 -4.59
N HIS A 532 -24.61 30.41 -3.31
CA HIS A 532 -25.62 29.70 -2.51
C HIS A 532 -27.04 30.21 -2.80
N ASN A 533 -28.06 29.35 -2.95
CA ASN A 533 -29.42 29.80 -3.30
C ASN A 533 -30.12 30.66 -2.23
N ASN A 534 -29.74 30.51 -0.96
CA ASN A 534 -30.27 31.31 0.15
C ASN A 534 -29.50 32.64 0.34
N PHE A 535 -30.14 33.76 0.00
CA PHE A 535 -29.60 35.12 0.13
C PHE A 535 -29.20 35.49 1.57
N ARG A 536 -29.82 34.90 2.60
CA ARG A 536 -29.45 35.15 4.00
C ARG A 536 -28.03 34.67 4.26
N TYR A 537 -27.69 33.44 3.85
CA TYR A 537 -26.35 32.90 4.02
C TYR A 537 -25.32 33.65 3.18
N GLN A 538 -25.66 34.06 1.94
CA GLN A 538 -24.79 34.92 1.13
C GLN A 538 -24.43 36.23 1.87
N ARG A 539 -25.45 36.94 2.41
CA ARG A 539 -25.24 38.21 3.12
C ARG A 539 -24.44 38.02 4.40
N THR A 540 -24.74 36.99 5.18
CA THR A 540 -23.98 36.67 6.40
C THR A 540 -22.53 36.35 6.07
N ALA A 541 -22.27 35.48 5.09
CA ALA A 541 -20.92 35.12 4.69
C ALA A 541 -20.13 36.33 4.18
N ALA A 542 -20.72 37.14 3.28
CA ALA A 542 -20.09 38.35 2.76
C ALA A 542 -19.86 39.43 3.84
N SER A 543 -20.66 39.43 4.91
CA SER A 543 -20.44 40.30 6.06
C SER A 543 -19.31 39.81 6.96
N MET A 544 -19.15 38.49 7.13
CA MET A 544 -18.04 37.91 7.88
C MET A 544 -16.73 38.11 7.13
N GLU A 545 -16.74 37.84 5.82
CA GLU A 545 -15.57 37.99 4.94
C GLU A 545 -15.01 39.41 4.94
N ARG A 546 -15.88 40.43 4.88
CA ARG A 546 -15.49 41.85 4.94
C ARG A 546 -14.85 42.29 6.26
N LYS A 547 -15.09 41.54 7.36
CA LYS A 547 -14.51 41.83 8.67
C LYS A 547 -13.16 41.14 8.88
N LEU A 548 -12.73 40.27 7.96
CA LEU A 548 -11.45 39.60 8.04
C LEU A 548 -10.30 40.60 7.76
N PRO A 549 -9.15 40.46 8.44
CA PRO A 549 -7.96 41.24 8.10
C PRO A 549 -7.59 41.07 6.62
N LEU A 550 -7.14 42.17 5.99
CA LEU A 550 -6.55 42.13 4.66
C LEU A 550 -5.22 41.36 4.71
N VAL A 551 -5.02 40.45 3.77
CA VAL A 551 -3.77 39.71 3.63
C VAL A 551 -2.72 40.69 3.09
N TYR A 552 -1.66 40.95 3.86
CA TYR A 552 -0.43 41.47 3.28
C TYR A 552 0.27 40.28 2.59
N ASP A 553 0.47 40.41 1.28
CA ASP A 553 1.18 39.44 0.47
C ASP A 553 2.68 39.53 0.78
N ASP A 554 3.17 38.73 1.72
CA ASP A 554 4.59 38.67 2.11
C ASP A 554 5.41 37.80 1.13
N ARG A 555 5.03 37.79 -0.16
CA ARG A 555 5.80 37.15 -1.25
C ARG A 555 6.71 38.13 -2.01
N ALA A 556 6.95 39.31 -1.45
CA ALA A 556 7.81 40.34 -2.04
C ALA A 556 8.89 40.82 -1.04
N SER A 557 9.71 39.90 -0.53
CA SER A 557 11.04 40.23 -0.03
C SER A 557 12.03 39.16 -0.50
N GLY A 558 12.95 39.58 -1.36
CA GLY A 558 13.98 38.76 -2.01
C GLY A 558 15.15 38.38 -1.10
N PRO A 559 16.14 37.65 -1.66
CA PRO A 559 16.83 36.53 -1.01
C PRO A 559 18.09 36.90 -0.22
N ASP A 560 18.46 35.97 0.67
CA ASP A 560 19.70 35.78 1.46
C ASP A 560 19.37 35.81 2.96
N ASP A 561 19.54 34.76 3.76
CA ASP A 561 20.63 33.80 3.75
C ASP A 561 20.27 32.50 4.53
N MET A 562 20.99 31.41 4.21
CA MET A 562 21.14 30.15 4.98
C MET A 562 20.10 29.02 4.85
N LEU A 563 20.12 28.40 3.67
CA LEU A 563 20.36 26.96 3.41
C LEU A 563 20.34 25.96 4.61
N SER A 564 19.40 25.01 4.60
CA SER A 564 19.71 23.62 4.19
C SER A 564 18.43 22.79 4.04
N ALA A 565 17.99 22.62 2.79
CA ALA A 565 17.09 21.56 2.41
C ALA A 565 17.87 20.23 2.41
N GLN A 566 17.71 19.43 3.46
CA GLN A 566 18.11 18.03 3.39
C GLN A 566 17.02 17.21 2.70
N SER A 567 17.49 16.50 1.67
CA SER A 567 16.83 15.47 0.88
C SER A 567 15.96 14.55 1.72
N LYS A 568 14.71 14.34 1.29
CA LYS A 568 13.89 13.21 1.75
C LYS A 568 14.50 11.89 1.23
N SER A 569 15.30 11.26 2.08
CA SER A 569 15.70 9.86 1.98
C SER A 569 14.65 8.96 2.64
N ASP A 570 14.42 7.82 2.00
CA ASP A 570 13.93 6.53 2.50
C ASP A 570 13.26 6.51 3.89
N VAL A 571 11.93 6.40 3.90
CA VAL A 571 11.20 5.92 5.08
C VAL A 571 11.34 4.40 5.13
N ARG A 572 12.42 3.93 5.76
CA ARG A 572 12.41 2.64 6.45
C ARG A 572 11.49 2.78 7.66
N VAL A 573 10.66 1.77 7.90
CA VAL A 573 9.98 1.59 9.19
C VAL A 573 11.08 1.38 10.23
N ASN A 574 11.44 2.44 10.93
CA ASN A 574 12.19 2.32 12.16
C ASN A 574 11.14 2.18 13.27
N LEU A 575 11.32 1.15 14.12
CA LEU A 575 10.75 1.09 15.47
C LEU A 575 10.79 2.47 16.15
N PRO A 576 9.86 2.75 17.10
CA PRO A 576 9.67 4.07 17.68
C PRO A 576 11.03 4.69 18.02
N VAL A 577 11.32 5.81 17.36
CA VAL A 577 12.55 6.57 17.56
C VAL A 577 12.61 6.90 19.04
N ALA A 578 13.54 6.27 19.76
CA ALA A 578 13.79 6.59 21.15
C ALA A 578 14.08 8.10 21.23
N VAL A 579 13.18 8.84 21.89
CA VAL A 579 13.42 10.25 22.19
C VAL A 579 14.62 10.30 23.14
N GLU A 580 15.80 10.69 22.64
CA GLU A 580 17.05 10.56 23.41
C GLU A 580 17.05 11.43 24.68
N LYS A 581 16.40 12.61 24.62
CA LYS A 581 16.38 13.59 25.72
C LYS A 581 14.95 14.03 26.08
N PRO A 582 14.58 14.03 27.38
CA PRO A 582 13.29 14.53 27.83
C PRO A 582 13.21 16.05 27.67
N ARG A 583 11.99 16.59 27.62
CA ARG A 583 11.74 18.03 27.45
C ARG A 583 11.92 18.80 28.75
N HIS A 584 11.62 18.20 29.89
CA HIS A 584 11.61 18.87 31.20
C HIS A 584 12.99 18.98 31.89
N GLY A 585 14.05 19.27 31.12
CA GLY A 585 15.39 19.61 31.64
C GLY A 585 16.24 18.43 32.13
N GLN A 586 17.45 18.73 32.64
CA GLN A 586 18.43 17.73 33.14
C GLN A 586 18.02 17.04 34.45
N GLU A 587 16.91 17.44 35.09
CA GLU A 587 16.47 16.92 36.39
C GLU A 587 15.71 15.59 36.31
N PHE A 588 15.02 15.34 35.19
CA PHE A 588 14.27 14.10 34.97
C PHE A 588 14.85 13.30 33.80
N GLN A 589 14.80 11.97 33.88
CA GLN A 589 15.24 11.11 32.78
C GLN A 589 14.15 10.87 31.74
N TYR A 590 12.89 11.05 32.15
CA TYR A 590 11.69 10.83 31.35
C TYR A 590 10.68 11.97 31.55
N ASP A 591 9.89 12.25 30.53
CA ASP A 591 8.76 13.19 30.62
C ASP A 591 7.55 12.55 31.30
N PHE A 592 7.37 11.23 31.14
CA PHE A 592 6.29 10.51 31.79
C PHE A 592 6.62 9.04 32.07
N PHE A 593 6.05 8.50 33.15
CA PHE A 593 5.95 7.07 33.42
C PHE A 593 4.50 6.60 33.23
N VAL A 594 4.28 5.43 32.61
CA VAL A 594 2.93 4.87 32.40
C VAL A 594 2.69 3.70 33.34
N SER A 595 1.73 3.85 34.25
CA SER A 595 1.16 2.76 35.04
C SER A 595 -0.08 2.23 34.32
N HIS A 596 -0.06 0.95 33.96
CA HIS A 596 -1.15 0.28 33.27
C HIS A 596 -1.19 -1.21 33.64
N SER A 597 -2.33 -1.87 33.43
CA SER A 597 -2.42 -3.33 33.55
C SER A 597 -1.77 -3.98 32.35
N SER A 598 -1.04 -5.09 32.53
CA SER A 598 -0.45 -5.87 31.43
C SER A 598 -1.50 -6.39 30.42
N LYS A 599 -2.78 -6.44 30.80
CA LYS A 599 -3.90 -6.78 29.91
C LYS A 599 -4.31 -5.64 28.98
N ASP A 600 -3.86 -4.42 29.25
CA ASP A 600 -4.18 -3.22 28.48
C ASP A 600 -2.93 -2.72 27.69
N ALA A 601 -1.88 -3.54 27.61
CA ALA A 601 -0.59 -3.20 26.99
C ALA A 601 -0.73 -2.83 25.51
N ASP A 602 -1.58 -3.54 24.75
CA ASP A 602 -1.80 -3.26 23.32
C ASP A 602 -2.18 -1.79 23.08
N TRP A 603 -3.05 -1.23 23.92
CA TRP A 603 -3.45 0.17 23.76
C TRP A 603 -2.32 1.14 24.11
N VAL A 604 -1.54 0.83 25.15
CA VAL A 604 -0.39 1.63 25.55
C VAL A 604 0.68 1.62 24.45
N ASP A 605 1.03 0.44 23.94
CA ASP A 605 2.11 0.24 22.97
C ASP A 605 1.76 0.73 21.57
N PHE A 606 0.50 0.58 21.15
CA PHE A 606 0.09 0.89 19.78
C PHE A 606 -0.70 2.19 19.62
N ALA A 607 -1.20 2.81 20.70
CA ALA A 607 -1.90 4.09 20.65
C ALA A 607 -1.22 5.18 21.49
N LEU A 608 -0.96 4.94 22.78
CA LEU A 608 -0.44 5.96 23.68
C LEU A 608 1.01 6.33 23.37
N LEU A 609 1.92 5.36 23.35
CA LEU A 609 3.35 5.61 23.14
C LEU A 609 3.65 6.18 21.75
N PRO A 610 3.05 5.71 20.64
CA PRO A 610 3.27 6.33 19.34
C PRO A 610 2.85 7.80 19.32
N ALA A 611 1.69 8.13 19.89
CA ALA A 611 1.22 9.52 19.96
C ALA A 611 2.16 10.40 20.82
N LEU A 612 2.55 9.93 22.01
CA LEU A 612 3.38 10.74 22.92
C LEU A 612 4.85 10.83 22.48
N GLU A 613 5.45 9.72 22.05
CA GLU A 613 6.88 9.64 21.74
C GLU A 613 7.20 10.00 20.28
N ALA A 614 6.40 9.53 19.31
CA ALA A 614 6.67 9.78 17.90
C ALA A 614 6.10 11.13 17.44
N ASP A 615 4.83 11.41 17.74
CA ASP A 615 4.15 12.61 17.25
C ASP A 615 4.45 13.82 18.12
N LEU A 616 4.37 13.65 19.45
CA LEU A 616 4.52 14.74 20.40
C LEU A 616 5.94 14.88 20.96
N ARG A 617 6.84 13.92 20.71
CA ARG A 617 8.26 13.95 21.12
C ARG A 617 8.47 14.12 22.64
N PHE A 618 7.67 13.44 23.45
CA PHE A 618 7.95 13.22 24.87
C PHE A 618 8.70 11.90 25.06
N LYS A 619 9.58 11.84 26.05
CA LYS A 619 10.31 10.62 26.39
C LYS A 619 9.54 9.83 27.47
N GLY A 620 9.00 8.67 27.13
CA GLY A 620 8.24 7.82 28.05
C GLY A 620 9.09 6.77 28.77
N CYS A 621 8.58 6.29 29.90
CA CYS A 621 9.06 5.11 30.62
C CYS A 621 7.90 4.12 30.80
N VAL A 622 8.08 2.87 30.36
CA VAL A 622 7.13 1.77 30.57
C VAL A 622 7.83 0.51 31.08
N ALA A 623 7.16 -0.25 31.94
CA ALA A 623 7.76 -1.37 32.67
C ALA A 623 8.42 -2.41 31.76
N ASP A 624 7.71 -2.87 30.72
CA ASP A 624 8.18 -3.96 29.84
C ASP A 624 9.39 -3.58 28.97
N ARG A 625 9.66 -2.28 28.81
CA ARG A 625 10.75 -1.76 27.97
C ARG A 625 11.93 -1.24 28.79
N ASP A 626 11.64 -0.51 29.87
CA ASP A 626 12.62 0.36 30.52
C ASP A 626 13.09 -0.16 31.89
N PHE A 627 12.46 -1.20 32.44
CA PHE A 627 12.90 -1.79 33.71
C PHE A 627 14.23 -2.54 33.54
N VAL A 628 15.15 -2.31 34.47
CA VAL A 628 16.47 -2.94 34.45
C VAL A 628 16.34 -4.40 34.93
N PRO A 629 16.69 -5.39 34.09
CA PRO A 629 16.64 -6.79 34.49
C PRO A 629 17.58 -7.08 35.66
N GLY A 630 17.11 -7.82 36.66
CA GLY A 630 17.87 -8.17 37.86
C GLY A 630 17.74 -7.17 39.03
N LYS A 631 17.16 -5.99 38.81
CA LYS A 631 16.74 -5.08 39.87
C LYS A 631 15.34 -5.47 40.39
N SER A 632 15.05 -5.21 41.67
CA SER A 632 13.71 -5.46 42.24
C SER A 632 12.65 -4.68 41.45
N VAL A 633 11.50 -5.30 41.19
CA VAL A 633 10.35 -4.65 40.52
C VAL A 633 9.93 -3.40 41.30
N PHE A 634 9.93 -3.47 42.63
CA PHE A 634 9.64 -2.32 43.51
C PHE A 634 10.63 -1.16 43.29
N ASP A 635 11.93 -1.45 43.24
CA ASP A 635 12.96 -0.42 43.04
C ASP A 635 12.95 0.14 41.61
N ASN A 636 12.51 -0.64 40.62
CA ASN A 636 12.29 -0.17 39.25
C ASN A 636 11.10 0.80 39.21
N ILE A 637 9.97 0.45 39.83
CA ILE A 637 8.78 1.32 39.92
C ILE A 637 9.11 2.65 40.59
N ILE A 638 9.70 2.62 41.78
CA ILE A 638 10.05 3.84 42.53
C ILE A 638 10.98 4.71 41.70
N TYR A 639 12.02 4.11 41.11
CA TYR A 639 12.97 4.82 40.27
C TYR A 639 12.30 5.49 39.07
N SER A 640 11.42 4.77 38.36
CA SER A 640 10.69 5.31 37.21
C SER A 640 9.79 6.47 37.59
N ILE A 641 9.10 6.40 38.72
CA ILE A 641 8.23 7.49 39.22
C ILE A 641 9.06 8.72 39.62
N GLU A 642 10.14 8.53 40.40
CA GLU A 642 11.01 9.63 40.85
C GLU A 642 11.68 10.36 39.67
N ASN A 643 12.11 9.60 38.63
CA ASN A 643 12.83 10.13 37.47
C ASN A 643 11.94 10.53 36.29
N SER A 644 10.61 10.50 36.44
CA SER A 644 9.66 10.93 35.40
C SER A 644 8.92 12.19 35.78
N TYR A 645 8.85 13.19 34.91
CA TYR A 645 8.18 14.46 35.24
C TYR A 645 6.70 14.28 35.63
N LYS A 646 5.94 13.42 34.91
CA LYS A 646 4.56 13.03 35.23
C LYS A 646 4.40 11.52 35.35
N THR A 647 3.36 11.06 36.04
CA THR A 647 2.92 9.65 36.04
C THR A 647 1.50 9.57 35.47
N LEU A 648 1.33 8.77 34.41
CA LEU A 648 0.05 8.51 33.76
C LEU A 648 -0.56 7.24 34.34
N LEU A 649 -1.81 7.30 34.80
CA LEU A 649 -2.55 6.13 35.29
C LEU A 649 -3.64 5.74 34.28
N ILE A 650 -3.53 4.57 33.65
CA ILE A 650 -4.49 4.11 32.65
C ILE A 650 -5.62 3.34 33.34
N LEU A 651 -6.71 4.02 33.66
CA LEU A 651 -7.83 3.47 34.41
C LEU A 651 -8.73 2.61 33.52
N THR A 652 -8.80 1.33 33.88
CA THR A 652 -9.68 0.30 33.30
C THR A 652 -10.15 -0.64 34.42
N PRO A 653 -11.15 -1.51 34.18
CA PRO A 653 -11.47 -2.58 35.13
C PRO A 653 -10.27 -3.49 35.48
N ASN A 654 -9.36 -3.71 34.52
CA ASN A 654 -8.13 -4.50 34.73
C ASN A 654 -7.09 -3.76 35.59
N PHE A 655 -7.02 -2.43 35.47
CA PHE A 655 -6.13 -1.59 36.25
C PHE A 655 -6.54 -1.58 37.74
N VAL A 656 -7.83 -1.36 38.01
CA VAL A 656 -8.36 -1.25 39.39
C VAL A 656 -8.20 -2.55 40.18
N THR A 657 -8.20 -3.69 39.47
CA THR A 657 -8.05 -5.03 40.07
C THR A 657 -6.59 -5.47 40.21
N SER A 658 -5.63 -4.75 39.62
CA SER A 658 -4.21 -5.09 39.66
C SER A 658 -3.53 -4.61 40.95
N GLU A 659 -2.94 -5.53 41.71
CA GLU A 659 -2.15 -5.19 42.91
C GLU A 659 -0.90 -4.35 42.58
N TRP A 660 -0.31 -4.59 41.41
CA TRP A 660 0.82 -3.78 40.94
C TRP A 660 0.41 -2.34 40.63
N CYS A 661 -0.71 -2.14 39.92
CA CYS A 661 -1.20 -0.81 39.59
C CYS A 661 -1.63 -0.04 40.85
N LYS A 662 -2.18 -0.73 41.87
CA LYS A 662 -2.46 -0.13 43.18
C LYS A 662 -1.19 0.38 43.84
N TYR A 663 -0.16 -0.47 43.90
CA TYR A 663 1.13 -0.07 44.46
C TYR A 663 1.76 1.12 43.71
N GLU A 664 1.81 1.07 42.38
CA GLU A 664 2.30 2.17 41.54
C GLU A 664 1.52 3.47 41.76
N THR A 665 0.19 3.39 41.88
CA THR A 665 -0.68 4.52 42.18
C THR A 665 -0.36 5.14 43.54
N GLU A 666 -0.20 4.32 44.59
CA GLU A 666 0.15 4.79 45.93
C GLU A 666 1.51 5.50 45.96
N GLN A 667 2.52 4.93 45.28
CA GLN A 667 3.84 5.55 45.17
C GLN A 667 3.80 6.86 44.39
N ALA A 668 3.08 6.90 43.26
CA ALA A 668 2.95 8.10 42.43
C ALA A 668 2.25 9.24 43.19
N LEU A 669 1.20 8.92 43.96
CA LEU A 669 0.52 9.89 44.82
C LEU A 669 1.42 10.38 45.96
N MET A 670 2.15 9.48 46.61
CA MET A 670 3.08 9.83 47.69
C MET A 670 4.19 10.76 47.20
N GLU A 671 4.78 10.47 46.03
CA GLU A 671 5.80 11.32 45.42
C GLU A 671 5.21 12.67 45.00
N SER A 672 4.01 12.70 44.41
CA SER A 672 3.33 13.95 44.04
C SER A 672 3.02 14.84 45.25
N LEU A 673 2.72 14.25 46.42
CA LEU A 673 2.52 14.99 47.68
C LEU A 673 3.84 15.54 48.23
N LYS A 674 4.90 14.72 48.20
CA LYS A 674 6.25 15.11 48.66
C LYS A 674 6.82 16.27 47.84
N SER A 675 6.63 16.25 46.52
CA SER A 675 7.11 17.29 45.62
C SER A 675 6.17 18.50 45.50
N LYS A 676 4.93 18.43 46.00
CA LYS A 676 3.88 19.46 45.91
C LYS A 676 3.61 19.94 44.46
N THR A 677 3.61 19.04 43.49
CA THR A 677 3.64 19.44 42.06
C THR A 677 2.54 18.84 41.17
N GLY A 678 1.52 18.17 41.71
CA GLY A 678 0.39 17.67 40.91
C GLY A 678 0.84 16.84 39.69
N ARG A 679 1.63 15.79 39.94
CA ARG A 679 2.34 15.02 38.90
C ARG A 679 1.59 13.80 38.36
N VAL A 680 0.45 13.47 38.95
CA VAL A 680 -0.36 12.30 38.57
C VAL A 680 -1.47 12.72 37.61
N ILE A 681 -1.55 12.07 36.45
CA ILE A 681 -2.57 12.31 35.43
C ILE A 681 -3.32 10.99 35.19
N PRO A 682 -4.55 10.84 35.72
CA PRO A 682 -5.36 9.66 35.44
C PRO A 682 -6.08 9.81 34.08
N ILE A 683 -6.12 8.72 33.32
CA ILE A 683 -6.77 8.61 32.01
C ILE A 683 -7.77 7.46 32.11
N MET A 684 -9.07 7.75 32.03
CA MET A 684 -10.11 6.73 32.04
C MET A 684 -10.30 6.17 30.64
N LEU A 685 -9.72 5.00 30.39
CA LEU A 685 -9.79 4.30 29.11
C LEU A 685 -11.04 3.42 29.01
N HIS A 686 -11.45 2.78 30.10
CA HIS A 686 -12.71 2.04 30.17
C HIS A 686 -13.43 2.40 31.47
N GLU A 687 -14.76 2.53 31.42
CA GLU A 687 -15.55 2.88 32.61
C GLU A 687 -15.31 1.88 33.74
N CYS A 688 -14.88 2.37 34.91
CA CYS A 688 -14.48 1.55 36.05
C CYS A 688 -14.68 2.28 37.38
N ASP A 689 -14.72 1.53 38.48
CA ASP A 689 -14.79 2.09 39.83
C ASP A 689 -13.48 2.77 40.23
N VAL A 690 -13.38 4.08 39.97
CA VAL A 690 -12.16 4.87 40.24
C VAL A 690 -11.76 4.73 41.72
N PRO A 691 -10.50 4.34 42.01
CA PRO A 691 -10.00 4.19 43.38
C PRO A 691 -10.17 5.45 44.21
N ALA A 692 -10.55 5.31 45.48
CA ALA A 692 -10.83 6.45 46.37
C ALA A 692 -9.64 7.42 46.49
N SER A 693 -8.41 6.91 46.41
CA SER A 693 -7.16 7.68 46.43
C SER A 693 -6.96 8.59 45.20
N VAL A 694 -7.63 8.29 44.08
CA VAL A 694 -7.51 9.03 42.81
C VAL A 694 -8.75 9.88 42.52
N ARG A 695 -9.89 9.66 43.21
CA ARG A 695 -11.15 10.39 42.99
C ARG A 695 -11.06 11.91 43.17
N THR A 696 -10.07 12.39 43.92
CA THR A 696 -9.84 13.82 44.13
C THR A 696 -9.05 14.47 42.99
N ILE A 697 -8.59 13.69 42.02
CA ILE A 697 -7.84 14.14 40.84
C ILE A 697 -8.75 14.03 39.60
N THR A 698 -8.89 15.13 38.87
CA THR A 698 -9.62 15.15 37.60
C THR A 698 -8.92 14.26 36.59
N TYR A 699 -9.65 13.30 36.02
CA TYR A 699 -9.14 12.39 34.99
C TYR A 699 -9.54 12.84 33.58
N LEU A 700 -8.72 12.46 32.60
CA LEU A 700 -9.07 12.56 31.19
C LEU A 700 -9.95 11.36 30.82
N ASP A 701 -11.24 11.58 30.62
CA ASP A 701 -12.19 10.52 30.25
C ASP A 701 -12.23 10.31 28.74
N VAL A 702 -11.78 9.13 28.31
CA VAL A 702 -11.78 8.67 26.91
C VAL A 702 -12.49 7.31 26.79
N SER A 703 -13.33 6.97 27.77
CA SER A 703 -13.96 5.65 27.85
C SER A 703 -15.14 5.45 26.89
N ARG A 704 -15.64 6.54 26.31
CA ARG A 704 -16.85 6.56 25.47
C ARG A 704 -16.56 6.74 23.99
N ASP A 705 -15.34 7.13 23.63
CA ASP A 705 -14.91 7.43 22.26
C ASP A 705 -13.44 6.95 22.03
N ALA A 706 -13.03 6.72 20.78
CA ALA A 706 -11.59 6.61 20.50
C ALA A 706 -10.91 7.95 20.81
N ILE A 707 -9.72 7.96 21.47
CA ILE A 707 -9.05 9.23 21.84
C ILE A 707 -9.02 10.18 20.65
N GLY A 708 -9.80 11.26 20.75
CA GLY A 708 -9.88 12.27 19.72
C GLY A 708 -8.67 13.21 19.76
N SER A 709 -8.44 13.94 18.67
CA SER A 709 -7.35 14.92 18.59
C SER A 709 -7.38 15.97 19.71
N TYR A 710 -8.55 16.27 20.28
CA TYR A 710 -8.71 17.20 21.40
C TYR A 710 -8.22 16.61 22.73
N ASP A 711 -8.45 15.33 22.96
CA ASP A 711 -8.00 14.64 24.17
C ASP A 711 -6.48 14.47 24.16
N TRP A 712 -5.89 14.20 22.99
CA TRP A 712 -4.44 14.25 22.80
C TRP A 712 -3.86 15.63 23.12
N LEU A 713 -4.55 16.71 22.74
CA LEU A 713 -4.11 18.07 23.05
C LEU A 713 -4.22 18.41 24.55
N LYS A 714 -5.29 17.96 25.22
CA LYS A 714 -5.44 18.10 26.67
C LYS A 714 -4.35 17.34 27.42
N LEU A 715 -4.08 16.11 27.01
CA LEU A 715 -3.01 15.29 27.58
C LEU A 715 -1.64 15.94 27.36
N LYS A 716 -1.38 16.44 26.14
CA LYS A 716 -0.16 17.20 25.84
C LYS A 716 0.03 18.38 26.80
N LYS A 717 -1.00 19.22 26.97
CA LYS A 717 -0.91 20.38 27.89
C LYS A 717 -0.67 19.95 29.34
N ALA A 718 -1.33 18.89 29.79
CA ALA A 718 -1.14 18.35 31.13
C ALA A 718 0.28 17.77 31.36
N LEU A 719 0.93 17.30 30.30
CA LEU A 719 2.33 16.86 30.30
C LEU A 719 3.31 18.04 30.28
N GLU A 720 2.96 19.18 29.67
CA GLU A 720 3.82 20.39 29.57
C GLU A 720 3.70 21.31 30.79
N GLU A 721 2.57 21.27 31.51
CA GLU A 721 2.27 22.20 32.60
C GLU A 721 1.87 21.47 33.90
N THR A 722 2.24 22.05 35.05
CA THR A 722 1.68 21.67 36.37
C THR A 722 0.66 22.72 36.78
N PRO A 723 -0.58 22.33 37.15
CA PRO A 723 -1.56 23.30 37.65
C PRO A 723 -1.00 23.99 38.92
N PRO A 724 -1.23 25.29 39.12
CA PRO A 724 -0.78 25.99 40.32
C PRO A 724 -1.41 25.34 41.55
N THR A 725 -0.57 25.02 42.54
CA THR A 725 -1.02 24.61 43.87
C THR A 725 -1.40 25.87 44.65
N ASP A 726 -2.68 26.20 44.68
CA ASP A 726 -3.24 27.12 45.68
C ASP A 726 -3.44 26.40 47.04
#